data_AF-A0A9D8FZF2-F1
#
_entry.id   AF-A0A9D8FZF2-F1
#
_cell.length_a   1.000
_cell.length_b   1.000
_cell.length_c   1.000
_cell.angle_alpha   90.00
_cell.angle_beta   90.00
_cell.angle_gamma   90.00
#
_symmetry.space_group_name_H-M   'P 1'
#
loop_
_entity.id
_entity.type
_entity.pdbx_description
1 polymer ?
#
loop_
_entity_poly.entity_id
_entity_poly.type
_entity_poly.pdbx_seq_one_letter_code
_entity_poly.pdbx_strand_id
1 'polypeptide(L)'
;MANHESDRNELKAVVLAAGKGTIAVDAPPIVLQNLGDRKIIDYVITNARQFISPDDLYIIVGYQQAAMRTHLGTSYHYVVQEESLGTGHAVLQLAPYLKDFDGDLLILYGDTPLFRPTSIRGLLNRHYLRQSDLTLLTAVVDRALPYGRIIRDAENQIVDIIEETEASPRVREIRELNVGAYVVRAQPLLRVLEKLSPSSDDEYRLTDCAHQLIHSGLRVESYQIYDQGEVQGINTAEDLARAEFILQKRLYQPRRAEEQNQVYFGTGGWRAIIGEGFTLHNVRRLSQALANAMTRRGEEKRGVLIGFDRRFLSNRAAEAAAEVFAGNNIPTVLVVEDAPTPLITYATAKQGAAYGLAFTASHNPPEWNGLKVFHRDGSLLLDDETRQIEAETNRLTLDQVIKVDLDLALEAGIVQRRDFTNEYVDAIEALIDLTAIRNAGLKVIVDPMYGVGQLTLGTILTEARCRVTFIHERHNPLFGGRSPAPNLEALRLLITHVKEDRYDLGLATDGDADRIAIVDEQGEYITINDILLLLYWYLHEVRGERGGVVRNLATTHLLDRLAAHYGEQCYEVLVGFKHIAATMVAHNALLGGESSGGLTIRGHILGKDGIFASALVVEMLARTGKRISELRKQVYEITGRLCYVEEGIPSTSEMRVAIPRRLRKVPLDHIGPYPVLKVSHIDGTKLYLENDNWALLRFSGTEPLLRLSTEADSLEKANAMIQWLKQFATAQ
;
A
#
# COMPACT_ATOMS: atom_id res chain seq x y z
N MET A 1 -24.56 22.91 -16.01
CA MET A 1 -24.70 22.45 -14.62
C MET A 1 -25.87 23.20 -14.02
N ALA A 2 -27.07 22.60 -14.06
CA ALA A 2 -28.27 23.19 -13.51
C ALA A 2 -28.41 22.78 -12.04
N ASN A 3 -28.81 23.74 -11.20
CA ASN A 3 -29.09 23.61 -9.78
C ASN A 3 -29.88 22.33 -9.43
N HIS A 4 -29.25 21.42 -8.71
CA HIS A 4 -29.91 20.29 -8.02
C HIS A 4 -29.58 20.26 -6.52
N GLU A 5 -29.16 21.40 -5.94
CA GLU A 5 -28.90 21.52 -4.49
C GLU A 5 -30.13 21.94 -3.67
N SER A 6 -31.25 22.33 -4.29
CA SER A 6 -32.39 22.94 -3.58
C SER A 6 -33.50 21.98 -3.09
N ASP A 7 -33.38 20.66 -3.29
CA ASP A 7 -34.44 19.68 -2.97
C ASP A 7 -33.99 18.60 -1.95
N ARG A 8 -32.99 18.88 -1.10
CA ARG A 8 -32.75 18.04 0.07
C ARG A 8 -33.74 18.43 1.16
N ASN A 9 -34.67 17.54 1.49
CA ASN A 9 -35.42 17.62 2.75
C ASN A 9 -34.42 17.83 3.90
N GLU A 10 -34.77 18.71 4.85
CA GLU A 10 -33.99 18.89 6.07
C GLU A 10 -33.84 17.53 6.78
N LEU A 11 -32.64 17.24 7.29
CA LEU A 11 -32.30 15.96 7.92
C LEU A 11 -31.88 16.17 9.37
N LYS A 12 -32.56 15.49 10.29
CA LYS A 12 -32.14 15.36 11.70
C LYS A 12 -31.70 13.93 11.98
N ALA A 13 -30.92 13.71 13.04
CA ALA A 13 -30.56 12.38 13.49
C ALA A 13 -30.83 12.15 14.96
N VAL A 14 -31.07 10.88 15.29
CA VAL A 14 -31.11 10.40 16.66
C VAL A 14 -30.20 9.19 16.83
N VAL A 15 -29.42 9.18 17.90
CA VAL A 15 -28.65 8.02 18.37
C VAL A 15 -29.29 7.48 19.65
N LEU A 16 -29.70 6.21 19.62
CA LEU A 16 -30.33 5.52 20.75
C LEU A 16 -29.24 4.98 21.69
N ALA A 17 -29.02 5.61 22.84
CA ALA A 17 -27.95 5.27 23.78
C ALA A 17 -28.43 5.13 25.24
N ALA A 18 -29.73 4.90 25.46
CA ALA A 18 -30.35 4.81 26.79
C ALA A 18 -30.36 3.40 27.41
N GLY A 19 -29.90 2.40 26.66
CA GLY A 19 -29.93 0.99 27.08
C GLY A 19 -29.15 0.71 28.38
N LYS A 20 -29.68 -0.20 29.20
CA LYS A 20 -29.10 -0.59 30.50
C LYS A 20 -28.08 -1.72 30.42
N GLY A 21 -27.86 -2.30 29.23
CA GLY A 21 -26.98 -3.46 29.05
C GLY A 21 -25.53 -3.17 29.44
N THR A 22 -24.90 -4.14 30.09
CA THR A 22 -23.48 -4.11 30.51
C THR A 22 -22.79 -5.41 30.11
N ILE A 23 -21.51 -5.33 29.74
CA ILE A 23 -20.73 -6.49 29.29
C ILE A 23 -20.29 -7.40 30.46
N ALA A 24 -20.21 -6.85 31.67
CA ALA A 24 -19.92 -7.58 32.90
C ALA A 24 -20.57 -6.85 34.10
N VAL A 25 -20.63 -7.53 35.25
CA VAL A 25 -21.07 -6.92 36.52
C VAL A 25 -20.15 -5.73 36.84
N ASP A 26 -20.74 -4.60 37.24
CA ASP A 26 -20.05 -3.32 37.54
C ASP A 26 -19.31 -2.65 36.36
N ALA A 27 -19.51 -3.12 35.13
CA ALA A 27 -18.95 -2.49 33.94
C ALA A 27 -19.81 -1.27 33.51
N PRO A 28 -19.22 -0.26 32.81
CA PRO A 28 -20.02 0.83 32.25
C PRO A 28 -21.05 0.31 31.22
N PRO A 29 -22.09 1.11 30.90
CA PRO A 29 -23.04 0.80 29.83
C PRO A 29 -22.31 0.40 28.56
N ILE A 30 -22.86 -0.54 27.79
CA ILE A 30 -22.27 -1.04 26.53
C ILE A 30 -21.72 0.11 25.68
N VAL A 31 -22.51 1.15 25.43
CA VAL A 31 -22.14 2.31 24.60
C VAL A 31 -20.93 3.10 25.12
N LEU A 32 -20.58 2.98 26.41
CA LEU A 32 -19.43 3.61 27.09
C LEU A 32 -18.26 2.65 27.34
N GLN A 33 -18.31 1.43 26.80
CA GLN A 33 -17.17 0.51 26.79
C GLN A 33 -16.11 0.97 25.81
N ASN A 34 -14.84 0.67 26.12
CA ASN A 34 -13.73 0.95 25.22
C ASN A 34 -13.72 -0.04 24.06
N LEU A 35 -13.58 0.46 22.84
CA LEU A 35 -13.37 -0.28 21.62
C LEU A 35 -12.14 0.31 20.93
N GLY A 36 -10.97 -0.29 21.20
CA GLY A 36 -9.67 0.34 20.93
C GLY A 36 -9.48 1.58 21.81
N ASP A 37 -9.05 2.68 21.19
CA ASP A 37 -8.74 3.94 21.91
C ASP A 37 -9.95 4.88 22.08
N ARG A 38 -11.16 4.42 21.72
CA ARG A 38 -12.41 5.22 21.74
C ARG A 38 -13.54 4.46 22.41
N LYS A 39 -14.61 5.15 22.79
CA LYS A 39 -15.85 4.52 23.26
C LYS A 39 -16.67 4.03 22.07
N ILE A 40 -17.51 3.01 22.27
CA ILE A 40 -18.42 2.50 21.23
C ILE A 40 -19.26 3.63 20.63
N ILE A 41 -19.84 4.49 21.48
CA ILE A 41 -20.68 5.61 21.04
C ILE A 41 -19.95 6.60 20.12
N ASP A 42 -18.63 6.76 20.27
CA ASP A 42 -17.84 7.70 19.48
C ASP A 42 -17.83 7.31 17.99
N TYR A 43 -17.85 6.02 17.68
CA TYR A 43 -17.90 5.52 16.31
C TYR A 43 -19.23 5.87 15.64
N VAL A 44 -20.34 5.66 16.36
CA VAL A 44 -21.70 5.95 15.86
C VAL A 44 -21.88 7.46 15.64
N ILE A 45 -21.46 8.28 16.60
CA ILE A 45 -21.53 9.75 16.48
C ILE A 45 -20.63 10.25 15.35
N THR A 46 -19.39 9.75 15.25
CA THR A 46 -18.48 10.13 14.15
C THR A 46 -19.09 9.83 12.78
N ASN A 47 -19.78 8.69 12.65
CA ASN A 47 -20.48 8.34 11.42
C ASN A 47 -21.66 9.26 11.13
N ALA A 48 -22.51 9.55 12.12
CA ALA A 48 -23.64 10.46 11.98
C ALA A 48 -23.20 11.89 11.60
N ARG A 49 -22.11 12.36 12.21
CA ARG A 49 -21.53 13.70 12.00
C ARG A 49 -20.97 13.94 10.60
N GLN A 50 -20.81 12.89 9.77
CA GLN A 50 -20.48 13.07 8.35
C GLN A 50 -21.64 13.62 7.52
N PHE A 51 -22.87 13.53 8.03
CA PHE A 51 -24.09 13.89 7.32
C PHE A 51 -24.86 15.02 7.98
N ILE A 52 -24.70 15.21 9.30
CA ILE A 52 -25.58 16.03 10.13
C ILE A 52 -24.74 16.91 11.07
N SER A 53 -25.17 18.15 11.28
CA SER A 53 -24.58 19.11 12.21
C SER A 53 -24.72 18.62 13.67
N PRO A 54 -23.96 19.14 14.65
CA PRO A 54 -24.21 18.80 16.06
C PRO A 54 -25.59 19.26 16.55
N ASP A 55 -26.09 20.38 16.01
CA ASP A 55 -27.35 21.01 16.40
C ASP A 55 -28.57 20.21 15.93
N ASP A 56 -28.41 19.39 14.90
CA ASP A 56 -29.46 18.50 14.37
C ASP A 56 -29.29 17.04 14.83
N LEU A 57 -28.35 16.78 15.75
CA LEU A 57 -28.04 15.45 16.29
C LEU A 57 -28.53 15.32 17.74
N TYR A 58 -29.50 14.44 17.93
CA TYR A 58 -30.07 14.10 19.22
C TYR A 58 -29.49 12.79 19.76
N ILE A 59 -29.22 12.73 21.05
CA ILE A 59 -28.69 11.55 21.74
C ILE A 59 -29.68 11.18 22.83
N ILE A 60 -30.34 10.02 22.68
CA ILE A 60 -31.24 9.52 23.72
C ILE A 60 -30.39 8.90 24.82
N VAL A 61 -30.50 9.43 26.03
CA VAL A 61 -29.77 8.97 27.23
C VAL A 61 -30.75 8.49 28.29
N GLY A 62 -30.32 7.56 29.14
CA GLY A 62 -31.13 7.04 30.24
C GLY A 62 -30.24 6.66 31.41
N TYR A 63 -30.00 5.36 31.58
CA TYR A 63 -29.10 4.84 32.61
C TYR A 63 -27.68 5.43 32.49
N GLN A 64 -27.14 5.88 33.62
CA GLN A 64 -25.84 6.56 33.72
C GLN A 64 -25.64 7.77 32.76
N GLN A 65 -26.72 8.52 32.46
CA GLN A 65 -26.66 9.71 31.59
C GLN A 65 -25.59 10.75 31.97
N ALA A 66 -25.25 10.88 33.25
CA ALA A 66 -24.20 11.80 33.71
C ALA A 66 -22.81 11.43 33.14
N ALA A 67 -22.49 10.14 33.05
CA ALA A 67 -21.24 9.65 32.46
C ALA A 67 -21.21 9.92 30.95
N MET A 68 -22.34 9.72 30.26
CA MET A 68 -22.47 10.02 28.83
C MET A 68 -22.23 11.51 28.54
N ARG A 69 -22.89 12.41 29.29
CA ARG A 69 -22.71 13.87 29.16
C ARG A 69 -21.28 14.32 29.47
N THR A 70 -20.64 13.68 30.45
CA THR A 70 -19.23 13.95 30.78
C THR A 70 -18.31 13.56 29.63
N HIS A 71 -18.56 12.41 28.99
CA HIS A 71 -17.75 11.91 27.88
C HIS A 71 -17.94 12.73 26.59
N LEU A 72 -19.19 12.98 26.19
CA LEU A 72 -19.52 13.63 24.92
C LEU A 72 -19.56 15.16 24.97
N GLY A 73 -19.57 15.76 26.16
CA GLY A 73 -19.59 17.21 26.36
C GLY A 73 -20.97 17.84 26.15
N THR A 74 -21.02 19.16 25.91
CA THR A 74 -22.27 19.92 25.79
C THR A 74 -22.69 20.19 24.35
N SER A 75 -21.96 19.69 23.36
CA SER A 75 -22.13 20.01 21.95
C SER A 75 -23.31 19.30 21.26
N TYR A 76 -24.12 18.52 21.98
CA TYR A 76 -25.19 17.70 21.42
C TYR A 76 -26.51 17.88 22.18
N HIS A 77 -27.62 17.59 21.52
CA HIS A 77 -28.94 17.59 22.15
C HIS A 77 -29.21 16.27 22.87
N TYR A 78 -29.20 16.30 24.19
CA TYR A 78 -29.50 15.11 24.99
C TYR A 78 -30.98 15.06 25.35
N VAL A 79 -31.63 13.95 24.99
CA VAL A 79 -33.04 13.70 25.32
C VAL A 79 -33.09 12.53 26.29
N VAL A 80 -33.78 12.70 27.42
CA VAL A 80 -33.78 11.71 28.50
C VAL A 80 -34.95 10.75 28.31
N GLN A 81 -34.65 9.46 28.31
CA GLN A 81 -35.62 8.38 28.49
C GLN A 81 -35.59 7.96 29.96
N GLU A 82 -36.50 8.50 30.77
CA GLU A 82 -36.57 8.24 32.22
C GLU A 82 -36.89 6.75 32.49
N GLU A 83 -37.90 6.22 31.80
CA GLU A 83 -38.29 4.81 31.87
C GLU A 83 -37.84 4.08 30.61
N SER A 84 -36.99 3.07 30.79
CA SER A 84 -36.43 2.24 29.71
C SER A 84 -37.47 1.22 29.20
N LEU A 85 -38.51 1.71 28.54
CA LEU A 85 -39.64 0.94 28.01
C LEU A 85 -39.42 0.46 26.56
N GLY A 86 -38.19 0.44 26.05
CA GLY A 86 -37.87 -0.02 24.69
C GLY A 86 -37.48 1.10 23.71
N THR A 87 -37.11 0.69 22.50
CA THR A 87 -36.49 1.55 21.46
C THR A 87 -37.48 2.48 20.75
N GLY A 88 -38.72 2.06 20.55
CA GLY A 88 -39.82 2.91 20.07
C GLY A 88 -40.14 4.02 21.08
N HIS A 89 -40.23 3.67 22.37
CA HIS A 89 -40.40 4.66 23.44
C HIS A 89 -39.24 5.66 23.51
N ALA A 90 -38.01 5.21 23.25
CA ALA A 90 -36.83 6.07 23.21
C ALA A 90 -36.94 7.14 22.09
N VAL A 91 -37.37 6.74 20.90
CA VAL A 91 -37.59 7.67 19.78
C VAL A 91 -38.78 8.59 20.04
N LEU A 92 -39.84 8.11 20.69
CA LEU A 92 -41.01 8.92 21.05
C LEU A 92 -40.65 10.13 21.94
N GLN A 93 -39.57 10.05 22.73
CA GLN A 93 -39.10 11.19 23.53
C GLN A 93 -38.69 12.40 22.68
N LEU A 94 -38.50 12.23 21.36
CA LEU A 94 -38.24 13.33 20.43
C LEU A 94 -39.48 14.08 19.98
N ALA A 95 -40.70 13.61 20.28
CA ALA A 95 -41.94 14.23 19.83
C ALA A 95 -41.99 15.76 20.09
N PRO A 96 -41.56 16.29 21.25
CA PRO A 96 -41.53 17.74 21.48
C PRO A 96 -40.58 18.51 20.55
N TYR A 97 -39.50 17.88 20.09
CA TYR A 97 -38.45 18.49 19.25
C TYR A 97 -38.73 18.35 17.75
N LEU A 98 -39.62 17.42 17.38
CA LEU A 98 -39.97 17.10 15.99
C LEU A 98 -41.39 17.53 15.61
N LYS A 99 -42.17 18.08 16.55
CA LYS A 99 -43.58 18.44 16.33
C LYS A 99 -43.83 19.28 15.07
N ASP A 100 -42.99 20.31 14.86
CA ASP A 100 -43.11 21.23 13.73
C ASP A 100 -42.07 20.94 12.63
N PHE A 101 -41.43 19.77 12.66
CA PHE A 101 -40.41 19.36 11.70
C PHE A 101 -41.02 18.38 10.67
N ASP A 102 -40.99 18.75 9.40
CA ASP A 102 -41.53 17.93 8.29
C ASP A 102 -40.43 17.29 7.42
N GLY A 103 -39.20 17.26 7.95
CA GLY A 103 -38.06 16.63 7.29
C GLY A 103 -37.90 15.15 7.62
N ASP A 104 -36.72 14.63 7.29
CA ASP A 104 -36.36 13.23 7.48
C ASP A 104 -35.56 13.04 8.77
N LEU A 105 -35.76 11.91 9.44
CA LEU A 105 -35.06 11.51 10.65
C LEU A 105 -34.21 10.26 10.38
N LEU A 106 -32.90 10.38 10.54
CA LEU A 106 -31.96 9.26 10.57
C LEU A 106 -31.89 8.68 12.00
N ILE A 107 -32.24 7.41 12.16
CA ILE A 107 -32.22 6.71 13.45
C ILE A 107 -31.07 5.70 13.45
N LEU A 108 -30.18 5.81 14.44
CA LEU A 108 -29.04 4.92 14.65
C LEU A 108 -29.03 4.37 16.07
N TYR A 109 -28.59 3.12 16.24
CA TYR A 109 -28.44 2.49 17.54
C TYR A 109 -27.01 2.73 18.07
N GLY A 110 -26.88 3.13 19.32
CA GLY A 110 -25.59 3.52 19.93
C GLY A 110 -24.59 2.38 20.08
N ASP A 111 -25.03 1.13 19.99
CA ASP A 111 -24.24 -0.10 20.12
C ASP A 111 -23.85 -0.73 18.77
N THR A 112 -24.04 -0.01 17.66
CA THR A 112 -23.70 -0.46 16.30
C THR A 112 -22.47 0.26 15.72
N PRO A 113 -21.27 0.17 16.35
CA PRO A 113 -20.11 0.96 15.94
C PRO A 113 -19.51 0.53 14.59
N LEU A 114 -19.98 -0.59 14.03
CA LEU A 114 -19.43 -1.20 12.83
C LEU A 114 -20.08 -0.71 11.54
N PHE A 115 -21.15 0.08 11.57
CA PHE A 115 -21.67 0.70 10.34
C PHE A 115 -20.61 1.59 9.67
N ARG A 116 -20.60 1.57 8.34
CA ARG A 116 -19.74 2.40 7.52
C ARG A 116 -20.49 3.67 7.10
N PRO A 117 -19.80 4.81 6.99
CA PRO A 117 -20.39 6.03 6.41
C PRO A 117 -20.97 5.81 5.01
N THR A 118 -20.33 4.97 4.18
CA THR A 118 -20.84 4.63 2.84
C THR A 118 -22.19 3.94 2.88
N SER A 119 -22.44 3.10 3.89
CA SER A 119 -23.71 2.39 4.07
C SER A 119 -24.83 3.35 4.48
N ILE A 120 -24.54 4.28 5.40
CA ILE A 120 -25.47 5.36 5.77
C ILE A 120 -25.74 6.29 4.60
N ARG A 121 -24.71 6.64 3.81
CA ARG A 121 -24.87 7.42 2.58
C ARG A 121 -25.75 6.71 1.56
N GLY A 122 -25.57 5.41 1.37
CA GLY A 122 -26.40 4.58 0.49
C GLY A 122 -27.86 4.56 0.93
N LEU A 123 -28.10 4.42 2.24
CA LEU A 123 -29.42 4.51 2.86
C LEU A 123 -30.11 5.85 2.56
N LEU A 124 -29.44 6.96 2.85
CA LEU A 124 -29.94 8.32 2.60
C LEU A 124 -30.19 8.55 1.10
N ASN A 125 -29.25 8.18 0.25
CA ASN A 125 -29.36 8.35 -1.20
C ASN A 125 -30.54 7.55 -1.78
N ARG A 126 -30.75 6.31 -1.32
CA ARG A 126 -31.91 5.48 -1.71
C ARG A 126 -33.20 6.16 -1.28
N HIS A 127 -33.28 6.61 -0.03
CA HIS A 127 -34.45 7.30 0.53
C HIS A 127 -34.86 8.51 -0.31
N TYR A 128 -33.89 9.40 -0.61
CA TYR A 128 -34.14 10.61 -1.37
C TYR A 128 -34.50 10.35 -2.84
N LEU A 129 -33.75 9.49 -3.53
CA LEU A 129 -34.00 9.20 -4.95
C LEU A 129 -35.32 8.45 -5.18
N ARG A 130 -35.75 7.64 -4.22
CA ARG A 130 -37.03 6.92 -4.27
C ARG A 130 -38.18 7.72 -3.67
N GLN A 131 -37.87 8.86 -3.04
CA GLN A 131 -38.82 9.70 -2.31
C GLN A 131 -39.65 8.86 -1.33
N SER A 132 -38.97 7.99 -0.59
CA SER A 132 -39.58 7.06 0.36
C SER A 132 -40.06 7.79 1.60
N ASP A 133 -41.02 7.19 2.30
CA ASP A 133 -41.44 7.62 3.63
C ASP A 133 -40.66 6.88 4.72
N LEU A 134 -40.22 5.66 4.44
CA LEU A 134 -39.35 4.84 5.29
C LEU A 134 -38.30 4.13 4.42
N THR A 135 -37.06 4.13 4.85
CA THR A 135 -36.00 3.31 4.27
C THR A 135 -35.23 2.59 5.36
N LEU A 136 -35.16 1.27 5.22
CA LEU A 136 -34.49 0.36 6.15
C LEU A 136 -33.05 0.10 5.70
N LEU A 137 -32.09 0.14 6.61
CA LEU A 137 -30.81 -0.51 6.37
C LEU A 137 -30.99 -2.01 6.62
N THR A 138 -30.73 -2.81 5.60
CA THR A 138 -30.85 -4.27 5.68
C THR A 138 -29.55 -4.92 5.28
N ALA A 139 -29.27 -6.14 5.77
CA ALA A 139 -28.04 -6.86 5.43
C ALA A 139 -28.34 -8.26 4.92
N VAL A 140 -27.67 -8.67 3.86
CA VAL A 140 -27.72 -10.04 3.35
C VAL A 140 -26.53 -10.83 3.90
N VAL A 141 -26.80 -11.88 4.66
CA VAL A 141 -25.78 -12.68 5.37
C VAL A 141 -25.78 -14.15 4.96
N ASP A 142 -24.64 -14.85 5.08
CA ASP A 142 -24.56 -16.29 4.78
C ASP A 142 -24.83 -17.19 6.01
N ARG A 143 -24.78 -16.61 7.21
CA ARG A 143 -24.96 -17.31 8.50
C ARG A 143 -26.21 -16.84 9.23
N ALA A 144 -26.73 -17.68 10.11
CA ALA A 144 -27.82 -17.29 10.99
C ALA A 144 -27.33 -16.27 12.04
N LEU A 145 -28.05 -15.16 12.19
CA LEU A 145 -27.80 -14.13 13.19
C LEU A 145 -29.12 -13.73 13.86
N PRO A 146 -29.10 -13.26 15.12
CA PRO A 146 -30.30 -13.00 15.90
C PRO A 146 -30.94 -11.64 15.58
N TYR A 147 -31.36 -11.43 14.32
CA TYR A 147 -32.00 -10.18 13.86
C TYR A 147 -33.33 -10.45 13.16
N GLY A 148 -34.24 -9.46 13.11
CA GLY A 148 -35.48 -9.59 12.35
C GLY A 148 -35.25 -9.86 10.86
N ARG A 149 -36.14 -10.63 10.22
CA ARG A 149 -36.11 -10.99 8.80
C ARG A 149 -36.98 -10.07 7.97
N ILE A 150 -36.45 -9.60 6.84
CA ILE A 150 -37.21 -8.79 5.88
C ILE A 150 -38.04 -9.73 5.01
N ILE A 151 -39.36 -9.54 5.03
CA ILE A 151 -40.30 -10.31 4.23
C ILE A 151 -40.66 -9.49 3.00
N ARG A 152 -40.58 -10.13 1.82
CA ARG A 152 -40.91 -9.51 0.54
C ARG A 152 -41.99 -10.29 -0.20
N ASP A 153 -42.78 -9.56 -0.99
CA ASP A 153 -43.72 -10.15 -1.95
C ASP A 153 -43.04 -10.53 -3.28
N ALA A 154 -43.83 -10.99 -4.25
CA ALA A 154 -43.35 -11.40 -5.56
C ALA A 154 -42.82 -10.22 -6.40
N GLU A 155 -43.30 -9.01 -6.11
CA GLU A 155 -42.88 -7.73 -6.70
C GLU A 155 -41.66 -7.13 -6.00
N ASN A 156 -41.05 -7.87 -5.06
CA ASN A 156 -39.88 -7.51 -4.28
C ASN A 156 -40.09 -6.30 -3.34
N GLN A 157 -41.34 -5.95 -3.03
CA GLN A 157 -41.69 -4.94 -2.04
C GLN A 157 -41.58 -5.51 -0.63
N ILE A 158 -41.23 -4.66 0.33
CA ILE A 158 -41.18 -5.06 1.75
C ILE A 158 -42.60 -5.09 2.27
N VAL A 159 -43.04 -6.26 2.73
CA VAL A 159 -44.39 -6.46 3.29
C VAL A 159 -44.38 -6.66 4.79
N ASP A 160 -43.25 -7.08 5.37
CA ASP A 160 -43.15 -7.29 6.81
C ASP A 160 -41.69 -7.34 7.32
N ILE A 161 -41.50 -7.19 8.63
CA ILE A 161 -40.28 -7.49 9.38
C ILE A 161 -40.66 -8.43 10.53
N ILE A 162 -40.13 -9.65 10.52
CA ILE A 162 -40.43 -10.66 11.57
C ILE A 162 -39.21 -10.87 12.45
N GLU A 163 -39.35 -10.63 13.76
CA GLU A 163 -38.27 -10.82 14.74
C GLU A 163 -37.80 -12.28 14.84
N GLU A 164 -36.52 -12.50 15.17
CA GLU A 164 -35.94 -13.86 15.26
C GLU A 164 -36.69 -14.76 16.25
N THR A 165 -37.15 -14.17 17.36
CA THR A 165 -37.91 -14.87 18.42
C THR A 165 -39.30 -15.32 17.94
N GLU A 166 -39.85 -14.64 16.94
CA GLU A 166 -41.19 -14.89 16.39
C GLU A 166 -41.15 -15.63 15.04
N ALA A 167 -39.96 -15.74 14.44
CA ALA A 167 -39.75 -16.36 13.15
C ALA A 167 -40.02 -17.88 13.15
N SER A 168 -40.89 -18.33 12.25
CA SER A 168 -41.05 -19.76 11.93
C SER A 168 -39.76 -20.34 11.31
N PRO A 169 -39.56 -21.67 11.30
CA PRO A 169 -38.38 -22.30 10.69
C PRO A 169 -38.13 -21.83 9.24
N ARG A 170 -39.19 -21.69 8.44
CA ARG A 170 -39.11 -21.18 7.06
C ARG A 170 -38.70 -19.71 6.98
N VAL A 171 -39.17 -18.87 7.91
CA VAL A 171 -38.79 -17.45 7.97
C VAL A 171 -37.32 -17.32 8.38
N ARG A 172 -36.84 -18.16 9.30
CA ARG A 172 -35.42 -18.15 9.75
C ARG A 172 -34.41 -18.43 8.64
N GLU A 173 -34.83 -19.11 7.56
CA GLU A 173 -34.02 -19.35 6.36
C GLU A 173 -33.74 -18.09 5.54
N ILE A 174 -34.57 -17.04 5.68
CA ILE A 174 -34.37 -15.76 5.01
C ILE A 174 -33.04 -15.15 5.46
N ARG A 175 -32.26 -14.68 4.49
CA ARG A 175 -30.91 -14.15 4.69
C ARG A 175 -30.82 -12.63 4.71
N GLU A 176 -31.90 -11.94 4.37
CA GLU A 176 -31.99 -10.49 4.52
C GLU A 176 -32.48 -10.12 5.93
N LEU A 177 -31.64 -9.41 6.67
CA LEU A 177 -31.85 -9.05 8.06
C LEU A 177 -32.10 -7.54 8.19
N ASN A 178 -32.98 -7.16 9.12
CA ASN A 178 -33.07 -5.80 9.62
C ASN A 178 -31.93 -5.54 10.61
N VAL A 179 -31.06 -4.57 10.33
CA VAL A 179 -29.87 -4.29 11.14
C VAL A 179 -29.98 -3.07 12.05
N GLY A 180 -31.16 -2.44 12.13
CA GLY A 180 -31.40 -1.38 13.13
C GLY A 180 -30.82 -0.03 12.74
N ALA A 181 -30.97 0.39 11.49
CA ALA A 181 -30.81 1.79 11.08
C ALA A 181 -31.91 2.17 10.09
N TYR A 182 -32.47 3.38 10.25
CA TYR A 182 -33.67 3.82 9.55
C TYR A 182 -33.50 5.26 9.07
N VAL A 183 -34.08 5.57 7.90
CA VAL A 183 -34.39 6.96 7.51
C VAL A 183 -35.89 7.02 7.29
N VAL A 184 -36.57 7.93 7.97
CA VAL A 184 -38.03 7.98 7.98
C VAL A 184 -38.51 9.43 8.05
N ARG A 185 -39.61 9.76 7.37
CA ARG A 185 -40.25 11.07 7.53
C ARG A 185 -40.74 11.25 8.95
N ALA A 186 -40.42 12.38 9.57
CA ALA A 186 -40.68 12.62 10.99
C ALA A 186 -42.18 12.55 11.33
N GLN A 187 -43.05 13.17 10.52
CA GLN A 187 -44.49 13.25 10.81
C GLN A 187 -45.22 11.89 10.72
N PRO A 188 -45.03 11.06 9.67
CA PRO A 188 -45.51 9.69 9.67
C PRO A 188 -45.01 8.86 10.86
N LEU A 189 -43.73 8.98 11.21
CA LEU A 189 -43.14 8.27 12.35
C LEU A 189 -43.83 8.61 13.67
N LEU A 190 -43.99 9.90 13.99
CA LEU A 190 -44.59 10.35 15.25
C LEU A 190 -46.02 9.81 15.43
N ARG A 191 -46.83 9.84 14.36
CA ARG A 191 -48.22 9.34 14.40
C ARG A 191 -48.33 7.84 14.70
N VAL A 192 -47.32 7.06 14.29
CA VAL A 192 -47.25 5.63 14.59
C VAL A 192 -46.74 5.40 16.01
N LEU A 193 -45.69 6.11 16.42
CA LEU A 193 -45.11 6.00 17.77
C LEU A 193 -46.12 6.36 18.87
N GLU A 194 -46.97 7.37 18.67
CA GLU A 194 -48.03 7.76 19.62
C GLU A 194 -49.11 6.69 19.83
N LYS A 195 -49.23 5.74 18.90
CA LYS A 195 -50.24 4.66 18.91
C LYS A 195 -49.62 3.28 19.11
N LEU A 196 -48.31 3.22 19.35
CA LEU A 196 -47.60 1.96 19.50
C LEU A 196 -48.07 1.26 20.78
N SER A 197 -48.31 -0.04 20.70
CA SER A 197 -48.59 -0.91 21.86
C SER A 197 -47.33 -1.70 22.21
N PRO A 198 -47.16 -2.12 23.47
CA PRO A 198 -46.02 -2.96 23.85
C PRO A 198 -46.07 -4.33 23.15
N SER A 199 -44.91 -4.86 22.81
CA SER A 199 -44.71 -6.18 22.21
C SER A 199 -44.94 -7.31 23.24
N SER A 200 -44.72 -8.57 22.83
CA SER A 200 -44.93 -9.75 23.67
C SER A 200 -44.03 -9.81 24.93
N ASP A 201 -42.94 -9.06 24.96
CA ASP A 201 -42.02 -8.90 26.09
C ASP A 201 -42.21 -7.59 26.89
N ASP A 202 -43.35 -6.92 26.70
CA ASP A 202 -43.72 -5.66 27.37
C ASP A 202 -42.83 -4.45 27.00
N GLU A 203 -42.11 -4.52 25.88
CA GLU A 203 -41.30 -3.42 25.34
C GLU A 203 -41.97 -2.72 24.16
N TYR A 204 -41.80 -1.40 24.02
CA TYR A 204 -42.19 -0.64 22.83
C TYR A 204 -41.03 -0.66 21.83
N ARG A 205 -41.09 -1.54 20.81
CA ARG A 205 -39.99 -1.73 19.85
C ARG A 205 -40.11 -0.83 18.62
N LEU A 206 -38.97 -0.31 18.15
CA LEU A 206 -38.92 0.45 16.90
C LEU A 206 -39.25 -0.42 15.68
N THR A 207 -39.00 -1.73 15.76
CA THR A 207 -39.34 -2.69 14.69
C THR A 207 -40.85 -2.84 14.49
N ASP A 208 -41.64 -2.77 15.56
CA ASP A 208 -43.11 -2.74 15.48
C ASP A 208 -43.60 -1.44 14.83
N CYS A 209 -42.91 -0.32 15.08
CA CYS A 209 -43.20 0.93 14.38
C CYS A 209 -42.92 0.80 12.88
N ALA A 210 -41.82 0.15 12.49
CA ALA A 210 -41.52 -0.12 11.08
C ALA A 210 -42.57 -1.06 10.45
N HIS A 211 -43.00 -2.10 11.17
CA HIS A 211 -44.10 -2.99 10.76
C HIS A 211 -45.39 -2.20 10.48
N GLN A 212 -45.80 -1.31 11.38
CA GLN A 212 -46.99 -0.47 11.18
C GLN A 212 -46.84 0.51 10.01
N LEU A 213 -45.66 1.12 9.83
CA LEU A 213 -45.38 2.02 8.70
C LEU A 213 -45.48 1.29 7.35
N ILE A 214 -44.98 0.05 7.28
CA ILE A 214 -45.11 -0.82 6.08
C ILE A 214 -46.59 -1.07 5.74
N HIS A 215 -47.43 -1.31 6.75
CA HIS A 215 -48.85 -1.57 6.57
C HIS A 215 -49.72 -0.31 6.40
N SER A 216 -49.12 0.89 6.47
CA SER A 216 -49.84 2.18 6.38
C SER A 216 -49.98 2.71 4.94
N GLY A 217 -49.60 1.94 3.92
CA GLY A 217 -49.64 2.35 2.52
C GLY A 217 -48.57 3.40 2.15
N LEU A 218 -47.57 3.58 3.01
CA LEU A 218 -46.43 4.47 2.80
C LEU A 218 -45.41 3.84 1.85
N ARG A 219 -44.56 4.66 1.23
CA ARG A 219 -43.47 4.18 0.38
C ARG A 219 -42.32 3.67 1.24
N VAL A 220 -42.16 2.35 1.31
CA VAL A 220 -41.08 1.70 2.06
C VAL A 220 -40.03 1.14 1.11
N GLU A 221 -38.77 1.44 1.39
CA GLU A 221 -37.61 0.91 0.66
C GLU A 221 -36.61 0.29 1.63
N SER A 222 -35.61 -0.42 1.10
CA SER A 222 -34.40 -0.71 1.85
C SER A 222 -33.14 -0.42 1.05
N TYR A 223 -32.04 -0.23 1.77
CA TYR A 223 -30.70 -0.27 1.23
C TYR A 223 -29.99 -1.51 1.79
N GLN A 224 -29.71 -2.46 0.91
CA GLN A 224 -29.08 -3.74 1.25
C GLN A 224 -27.54 -3.57 1.33
N ILE A 225 -26.96 -3.94 2.46
CA ILE A 225 -25.51 -4.10 2.64
C ILE A 225 -25.13 -5.59 2.56
N TYR A 226 -23.90 -5.84 2.13
CA TYR A 226 -23.36 -7.19 1.96
C TYR A 226 -22.09 -7.43 2.80
N ASP A 227 -21.56 -6.41 3.49
CA ASP A 227 -20.47 -6.57 4.47
C ASP A 227 -21.05 -7.06 5.80
N GLN A 228 -20.96 -8.37 6.05
CA GLN A 228 -21.42 -8.97 7.30
C GLN A 228 -20.71 -8.43 8.55
N GLY A 229 -19.53 -7.83 8.38
CA GLY A 229 -18.82 -7.17 9.47
C GLY A 229 -19.52 -5.90 9.97
N GLU A 230 -20.48 -5.34 9.24
CA GLU A 230 -21.28 -4.18 9.68
C GLU A 230 -22.50 -4.58 10.53
N VAL A 231 -22.95 -5.83 10.44
CA VAL A 231 -24.24 -6.28 11.01
C VAL A 231 -24.22 -6.36 12.53
N GLN A 232 -23.05 -6.54 13.14
CA GLN A 232 -22.94 -6.91 14.55
C GLN A 232 -23.06 -5.69 15.48
N GLY A 233 -24.15 -5.63 16.25
CA GLY A 233 -24.23 -4.84 17.50
C GLY A 233 -23.45 -5.50 18.64
N ILE A 234 -23.15 -4.74 19.70
CA ILE A 234 -22.33 -5.21 20.83
C ILE A 234 -23.21 -5.48 22.04
N ASN A 235 -23.31 -6.74 22.45
CA ASN A 235 -24.07 -7.14 23.65
C ASN A 235 -23.22 -7.87 24.69
N THR A 236 -22.14 -8.54 24.25
CA THR A 236 -21.28 -9.37 25.09
C THR A 236 -19.80 -8.99 24.99
N ALA A 237 -18.97 -9.57 25.87
CA ALA A 237 -17.52 -9.37 25.82
C ALA A 237 -16.92 -10.00 24.55
N GLU A 238 -17.50 -11.09 24.07
CA GLU A 238 -17.12 -11.70 22.80
C GLU A 238 -17.45 -10.79 21.63
N ASP A 239 -18.61 -10.12 21.64
CA ASP A 239 -18.96 -9.14 20.61
C ASP A 239 -17.98 -7.98 20.58
N LEU A 240 -17.58 -7.48 21.74
CA LEU A 240 -16.60 -6.39 21.85
C LEU A 240 -15.24 -6.80 21.26
N ALA A 241 -14.74 -7.98 21.62
CA ALA A 241 -13.48 -8.50 21.08
C ALA A 241 -13.54 -8.72 19.57
N ARG A 242 -14.69 -9.19 19.06
CA ARG A 242 -14.93 -9.38 17.62
C ARG A 242 -15.02 -8.05 16.88
N ALA A 243 -15.70 -7.06 17.45
CA ALA A 243 -15.76 -5.70 16.90
C ALA A 243 -14.38 -5.05 16.84
N GLU A 244 -13.55 -5.20 17.88
CA GLU A 244 -12.18 -4.68 17.89
C GLU A 244 -11.35 -5.32 16.77
N PHE A 245 -11.49 -6.64 16.62
CA PHE A 245 -10.83 -7.37 15.55
C PHE A 245 -11.30 -6.92 14.16
N ILE A 246 -12.62 -6.73 13.94
CA ILE A 246 -13.17 -6.23 12.67
C ILE A 246 -12.64 -4.82 12.37
N LEU A 247 -12.58 -3.92 13.36
CA LEU A 247 -12.05 -2.57 13.16
C LEU A 247 -10.55 -2.57 12.83
N GLN A 248 -9.75 -3.37 13.55
CA GLN A 248 -8.33 -3.52 13.23
C GLN A 248 -8.13 -4.14 11.86
N LYS A 249 -8.90 -5.17 11.51
CA LYS A 249 -8.90 -5.77 10.19
C LYS A 249 -9.23 -4.73 9.11
N ARG A 250 -10.20 -3.84 9.33
CA ARG A 250 -10.53 -2.76 8.39
C ARG A 250 -9.40 -1.74 8.22
N LEU A 251 -8.57 -1.47 9.24
CA LEU A 251 -7.37 -0.64 9.10
C LEU A 251 -6.37 -1.25 8.11
N TYR A 252 -6.30 -2.58 8.07
CA TYR A 252 -5.40 -3.33 7.20
C TYR A 252 -6.09 -3.88 5.95
N GLN A 253 -7.39 -3.62 5.74
CA GLN A 253 -8.01 -3.86 4.44
C GLN A 253 -7.26 -2.99 3.45
N PRO A 254 -6.76 -3.55 2.33
CA PRO A 254 -6.25 -2.73 1.25
C PRO A 254 -7.43 -1.85 0.84
N ARG A 255 -7.46 -0.64 1.38
CA ARG A 255 -8.07 0.47 0.67
C ARG A 255 -7.36 0.40 -0.67
N ARG A 256 -8.11 0.34 -1.76
CA ARG A 256 -7.54 0.76 -3.03
C ARG A 256 -7.24 2.23 -2.83
N ALA A 257 -6.09 2.51 -2.25
CA ALA A 257 -5.63 3.86 -1.96
C ALA A 257 -5.54 4.61 -3.29
N GLU A 258 -5.31 3.86 -4.38
CA GLU A 258 -5.47 4.31 -5.75
C GLU A 258 -6.87 4.89 -6.03
N GLU A 259 -7.97 4.27 -5.55
CA GLU A 259 -9.34 4.79 -5.72
C GLU A 259 -9.61 6.08 -4.92
N GLN A 260 -8.82 6.37 -3.87
CA GLN A 260 -9.05 7.55 -3.02
C GLN A 260 -8.58 8.85 -3.66
N ASN A 261 -8.07 8.82 -4.90
CA ASN A 261 -7.46 9.96 -5.61
C ASN A 261 -6.47 10.72 -4.71
N GLN A 262 -5.67 9.94 -3.97
CA GLN A 262 -4.65 10.40 -3.05
C GLN A 262 -3.28 9.90 -3.48
N VAL A 263 -2.26 10.68 -3.15
CA VAL A 263 -0.85 10.34 -3.35
C VAL A 263 -0.33 9.71 -2.07
N TYR A 264 0.38 8.58 -2.20
CA TYR A 264 1.03 7.89 -1.09
C TYR A 264 2.45 7.46 -1.49
N PHE A 265 3.46 7.86 -0.72
CA PHE A 265 4.85 7.51 -0.96
C PHE A 265 5.19 6.16 -0.33
N GLY A 266 5.58 5.20 -1.18
CA GLY A 266 6.21 3.96 -0.76
C GLY A 266 7.73 4.07 -0.66
N THR A 267 8.40 2.92 -0.47
CA THR A 267 9.86 2.84 -0.35
C THR A 267 10.65 3.28 -1.59
N GLY A 268 10.00 3.28 -2.76
CA GLY A 268 10.59 3.63 -4.05
C GLY A 268 9.77 4.66 -4.81
N GLY A 269 9.22 5.66 -4.12
CA GLY A 269 8.40 6.72 -4.68
C GLY A 269 6.89 6.49 -4.55
N TRP A 270 6.10 7.34 -5.20
CA TRP A 270 4.66 7.17 -5.33
C TRP A 270 4.35 6.24 -6.52
N ARG A 271 3.48 5.25 -6.33
CA ARG A 271 3.01 4.34 -7.39
C ARG A 271 1.50 4.17 -7.27
N ALA A 272 0.81 4.11 -8.40
CA ALA A 272 -0.62 3.83 -8.45
C ALA A 272 -1.03 3.28 -9.82
N ILE A 273 -2.22 2.67 -9.87
CA ILE A 273 -2.86 2.22 -11.10
C ILE A 273 -3.27 3.44 -11.94
N ILE A 274 -2.96 3.39 -13.23
CA ILE A 274 -3.31 4.42 -14.21
C ILE A 274 -4.83 4.55 -14.29
N GLY A 275 -5.33 5.78 -14.17
CA GLY A 275 -6.76 6.10 -14.23
C GLY A 275 -7.50 6.02 -12.89
N GLU A 276 -6.93 5.35 -11.89
CA GLU A 276 -7.39 5.41 -10.50
C GLU A 276 -6.56 6.45 -9.73
N GLY A 277 -5.46 6.01 -9.09
CA GLY A 277 -4.60 6.89 -8.32
C GLY A 277 -3.61 7.64 -9.21
N PHE A 278 -3.06 7.02 -10.24
CA PHE A 278 -2.13 7.68 -11.14
C PHE A 278 -2.89 8.46 -12.21
N THR A 279 -3.10 9.75 -11.93
CA THR A 279 -3.77 10.70 -12.82
C THR A 279 -2.88 11.92 -13.04
N LEU A 280 -3.04 12.61 -14.18
CA LEU A 280 -2.32 13.88 -14.42
C LEU A 280 -2.68 14.96 -13.39
N HIS A 281 -3.85 14.86 -12.75
CA HIS A 281 -4.24 15.70 -11.62
C HIS A 281 -3.35 15.45 -10.40
N ASN A 282 -3.07 14.18 -10.05
CA ASN A 282 -2.17 13.85 -8.95
C ASN A 282 -0.71 14.18 -9.26
N VAL A 283 -0.27 13.93 -10.49
CA VAL A 283 1.06 14.36 -10.95
C VAL A 283 1.23 15.86 -10.72
N ARG A 284 0.28 16.68 -11.17
CA ARG A 284 0.34 18.14 -11.01
C ARG A 284 0.30 18.60 -9.55
N ARG A 285 -0.58 18.02 -8.72
CA ARG A 285 -0.62 18.33 -7.29
C ARG A 285 0.70 17.99 -6.60
N LEU A 286 1.29 16.84 -6.94
CA LEU A 286 2.56 16.42 -6.38
C LEU A 286 3.71 17.32 -6.84
N SER A 287 3.77 17.66 -8.12
CA SER A 287 4.73 18.63 -8.65
C SER A 287 4.58 20.01 -7.98
N GLN A 288 3.35 20.45 -7.71
CA GLN A 288 3.11 21.72 -7.00
C GLN A 288 3.62 21.65 -5.55
N ALA A 289 3.38 20.55 -4.83
CA ALA A 289 3.92 20.38 -3.48
C ALA A 289 5.46 20.37 -3.46
N LEU A 290 6.10 19.74 -4.46
CA LEU A 290 7.55 19.78 -4.64
C LEU A 290 8.06 21.20 -4.95
N ALA A 291 7.39 21.94 -5.84
CA ALA A 291 7.70 23.33 -6.15
C ALA A 291 7.57 24.25 -4.92
N ASN A 292 6.52 24.06 -4.11
CA ASN A 292 6.33 24.77 -2.84
C ASN A 292 7.46 24.47 -1.85
N ALA A 293 7.90 23.20 -1.76
CA ALA A 293 9.01 22.80 -0.91
C ALA A 293 10.33 23.47 -1.34
N MET A 294 10.61 23.52 -2.65
CA MET A 294 11.77 24.25 -3.20
C MET A 294 11.72 25.74 -2.89
N THR A 295 10.55 26.36 -3.09
CA THR A 295 10.32 27.79 -2.85
C THR A 295 10.56 28.14 -1.38
N ARG A 296 10.04 27.33 -0.44
CA ARG A 296 10.27 27.53 1.00
C ARG A 296 11.74 27.43 1.40
N ARG A 297 12.54 26.68 0.65
CA ARG A 297 14.00 26.54 0.87
C ARG A 297 14.84 27.55 0.07
N GLY A 298 14.23 28.35 -0.81
CA GLY A 298 14.96 29.27 -1.69
C GLY A 298 15.83 28.55 -2.74
N GLU A 299 15.41 27.36 -3.19
CA GLU A 299 16.16 26.50 -4.11
C GLU A 299 15.66 26.53 -5.55
N GLU A 300 14.74 27.43 -5.89
CA GLU A 300 14.07 27.51 -7.20
C GLU A 300 15.08 27.61 -8.35
N LYS A 301 16.14 28.41 -8.17
CA LYS A 301 17.20 28.63 -9.17
C LYS A 301 18.00 27.37 -9.52
N ARG A 302 17.98 26.34 -8.67
CA ARG A 302 18.63 25.05 -8.98
C ARG A 302 17.86 24.28 -10.03
N GLY A 303 16.57 24.56 -10.17
CA GLY A 303 15.71 23.86 -11.11
C GLY A 303 15.45 22.40 -10.76
N VAL A 304 14.81 21.70 -11.68
CA VAL A 304 14.52 20.27 -11.61
C VAL A 304 14.96 19.55 -12.89
N LEU A 305 15.25 18.26 -12.77
CA LEU A 305 15.47 17.36 -13.90
C LEU A 305 14.37 16.31 -13.93
N ILE A 306 13.73 16.11 -15.09
CA ILE A 306 12.57 15.23 -15.25
C ILE A 306 12.85 14.23 -16.38
N GLY A 307 12.79 12.94 -16.08
CA GLY A 307 12.83 11.85 -17.04
C GLY A 307 11.71 10.85 -16.81
N PHE A 308 11.60 9.88 -17.72
CA PHE A 308 10.49 8.93 -17.74
C PHE A 308 10.89 7.60 -18.39
N ASP A 309 10.20 6.52 -18.06
CA ASP A 309 10.35 5.22 -18.70
C ASP A 309 9.36 5.00 -19.86
N ARG A 310 9.38 3.79 -20.44
CA ARG A 310 8.55 3.40 -21.60
C ARG A 310 7.09 3.11 -21.29
N ARG A 311 6.63 3.24 -20.04
CA ARG A 311 5.24 2.94 -19.65
C ARG A 311 4.25 3.89 -20.30
N PHE A 312 3.01 3.41 -20.39
CA PHE A 312 1.91 4.28 -20.81
C PHE A 312 1.80 5.51 -19.88
N LEU A 313 1.68 6.69 -20.49
CA LEU A 313 1.61 8.01 -19.87
C LEU A 313 2.86 8.55 -19.16
N SER A 314 3.99 7.83 -19.06
CA SER A 314 5.16 8.38 -18.35
C SER A 314 5.68 9.68 -18.98
N ASN A 315 5.72 9.75 -20.30
CA ASN A 315 6.10 10.97 -21.03
C ASN A 315 5.12 12.14 -20.79
N ARG A 316 3.81 11.88 -20.83
CA ARG A 316 2.77 12.89 -20.58
C ARG A 316 2.77 13.37 -19.12
N ALA A 317 3.09 12.49 -18.18
CA ALA A 317 3.26 12.85 -16.78
C ALA A 317 4.49 13.75 -16.58
N ALA A 318 5.61 13.45 -17.26
CA ALA A 318 6.79 14.29 -17.27
C ALA A 318 6.51 15.70 -17.82
N GLU A 319 5.79 15.78 -18.94
CA GLU A 319 5.31 17.05 -19.52
C GLU A 319 4.42 17.82 -18.53
N ALA A 320 3.43 17.17 -17.93
CA ALA A 320 2.51 17.80 -16.97
C ALA A 320 3.22 18.30 -15.70
N ALA A 321 4.27 17.61 -15.26
CA ALA A 321 5.12 18.08 -14.17
C ALA A 321 5.95 19.31 -14.59
N ALA A 322 6.52 19.30 -15.80
CA ALA A 322 7.29 20.42 -16.32
C ALA A 322 6.44 21.71 -16.42
N GLU A 323 5.18 21.60 -16.86
CA GLU A 323 4.21 22.71 -16.86
C GLU A 323 4.08 23.38 -15.48
N VAL A 324 4.03 22.57 -14.41
CA VAL A 324 3.85 23.05 -13.04
C VAL A 324 5.11 23.72 -12.52
N PHE A 325 6.28 23.09 -12.69
CA PHE A 325 7.54 23.71 -12.27
C PHE A 325 7.80 25.02 -13.01
N ALA A 326 7.55 25.05 -14.32
CA ALA A 326 7.64 26.27 -15.12
C ALA A 326 6.67 27.36 -14.64
N GLY A 327 5.41 27.01 -14.33
CA GLY A 327 4.43 27.96 -13.79
C GLY A 327 4.85 28.57 -12.45
N ASN A 328 5.67 27.86 -11.68
CA ASN A 328 6.25 28.32 -10.42
C ASN A 328 7.62 29.01 -10.62
N ASN A 329 8.00 29.37 -11.85
CA ASN A 329 9.28 29.99 -12.21
C ASN A 329 10.52 29.15 -11.87
N ILE A 330 10.39 27.82 -11.86
CA ILE A 330 11.47 26.88 -11.60
C ILE A 330 12.04 26.37 -12.95
N PRO A 331 13.31 26.64 -13.27
CA PRO A 331 13.96 26.09 -14.46
C PRO A 331 13.85 24.58 -14.49
N THR A 332 13.48 24.02 -15.64
CA THR A 332 13.18 22.60 -15.77
C THR A 332 13.93 22.00 -16.95
N VAL A 333 14.68 20.94 -16.68
CA VAL A 333 15.30 20.12 -17.72
C VAL A 333 14.43 18.89 -17.94
N LEU A 334 13.84 18.75 -19.12
CA LEU A 334 13.08 17.58 -19.53
C LEU A 334 13.97 16.68 -20.40
N VAL A 335 14.16 15.42 -20.00
CA VAL A 335 14.92 14.45 -20.80
C VAL A 335 14.20 14.21 -22.13
N VAL A 336 14.97 14.14 -23.22
CA VAL A 336 14.43 14.06 -24.59
C VAL A 336 13.71 12.74 -24.85
N GLU A 337 14.30 11.64 -24.40
CA GLU A 337 13.84 10.27 -24.67
C GLU A 337 13.54 9.52 -23.36
N ASP A 338 12.95 8.33 -23.47
CA ASP A 338 12.85 7.42 -22.33
C ASP A 338 14.24 7.06 -21.80
N ALA A 339 14.40 7.08 -20.47
CA ALA A 339 15.71 7.00 -19.84
C ALA A 339 15.70 6.09 -18.60
N PRO A 340 16.81 5.37 -18.36
CA PRO A 340 17.04 4.66 -17.10
C PRO A 340 16.90 5.57 -15.88
N THR A 341 16.30 5.04 -14.81
CA THR A 341 16.37 5.67 -13.48
C THR A 341 17.81 6.04 -13.11
N PRO A 342 18.84 5.18 -13.27
CA PRO A 342 20.21 5.56 -12.93
C PRO A 342 20.74 6.74 -13.76
N LEU A 343 20.39 6.87 -15.04
CA LEU A 343 20.74 8.05 -15.86
C LEU A 343 20.12 9.32 -15.28
N ILE A 344 18.83 9.27 -14.89
CA ILE A 344 18.13 10.41 -14.28
C ILE A 344 18.80 10.82 -12.96
N THR A 345 19.19 9.85 -12.12
CA THR A 345 19.91 10.15 -10.86
C THR A 345 21.29 10.76 -11.11
N TYR A 346 22.05 10.21 -12.06
CA TYR A 346 23.35 10.75 -12.47
C TYR A 346 23.24 12.19 -12.97
N ALA A 347 22.29 12.43 -13.89
CA ALA A 347 22.10 13.76 -14.49
C ALA A 347 21.63 14.78 -13.44
N THR A 348 20.79 14.37 -12.49
CA THR A 348 20.35 15.21 -11.36
C THR A 348 21.55 15.68 -10.55
N ALA A 349 22.42 14.74 -10.15
CA ALA A 349 23.63 15.04 -9.38
C ALA A 349 24.60 15.94 -10.15
N LYS A 350 24.81 15.63 -11.44
CA LYS A 350 25.68 16.40 -12.34
C LYS A 350 25.23 17.85 -12.51
N GLN A 351 23.93 18.07 -12.70
CA GLN A 351 23.35 19.39 -12.89
C GLN A 351 23.20 20.16 -11.57
N GLY A 352 23.26 19.47 -10.43
CA GLY A 352 23.02 20.06 -9.12
C GLY A 352 21.58 20.57 -8.97
N ALA A 353 20.64 19.94 -9.68
CA ALA A 353 19.21 20.23 -9.61
C ALA A 353 18.69 20.01 -8.19
N ALA A 354 17.68 20.75 -7.76
CA ALA A 354 17.10 20.54 -6.43
C ALA A 354 16.43 19.17 -6.33
N TYR A 355 15.73 18.78 -7.40
CA TYR A 355 15.10 17.47 -7.52
C TYR A 355 15.33 16.82 -8.88
N GLY A 356 15.52 15.51 -8.85
CA GLY A 356 15.37 14.61 -9.99
C GLY A 356 14.04 13.89 -9.93
N LEU A 357 13.32 13.80 -11.04
CA LEU A 357 12.03 13.13 -11.15
C LEU A 357 12.12 12.03 -12.20
N ALA A 358 11.84 10.78 -11.81
CA ALA A 358 11.72 9.67 -12.75
C ALA A 358 10.29 9.11 -12.74
N PHE A 359 9.57 9.31 -13.83
CA PHE A 359 8.25 8.72 -14.03
C PHE A 359 8.37 7.26 -14.43
N THR A 360 8.11 6.37 -13.48
CA THR A 360 8.23 4.93 -13.62
C THR A 360 7.56 4.20 -12.46
N ALA A 361 7.08 2.98 -12.72
CA ALA A 361 6.73 2.01 -11.68
C ALA A 361 7.71 0.82 -11.60
N SER A 362 8.93 0.97 -12.14
CA SER A 362 10.01 -0.03 -12.11
C SER A 362 9.56 -1.39 -12.67
N HIS A 363 9.39 -2.39 -11.81
CA HIS A 363 9.03 -3.77 -12.17
C HIS A 363 7.52 -4.07 -12.06
N ASN A 364 6.69 -3.10 -11.67
CA ASN A 364 5.24 -3.31 -11.53
C ASN A 364 4.60 -3.67 -12.89
N PRO A 365 3.42 -4.32 -12.91
CA PRO A 365 2.67 -4.58 -14.13
C PRO A 365 2.40 -3.33 -14.98
N PRO A 366 2.06 -3.45 -16.28
CA PRO A 366 1.93 -2.33 -17.20
C PRO A 366 0.86 -1.29 -16.84
N GLU A 367 -0.19 -1.68 -16.12
CA GLU A 367 -1.26 -0.80 -15.66
C GLU A 367 -0.84 0.15 -14.53
N TRP A 368 0.38 -0.02 -13.99
CA TRP A 368 0.95 0.84 -12.97
C TRP A 368 1.89 1.87 -13.57
N ASN A 369 1.84 3.08 -13.00
CA ASN A 369 2.87 4.10 -13.18
C ASN A 369 3.19 4.76 -11.82
N GLY A 370 4.17 5.64 -11.79
CA GLY A 370 4.65 6.23 -10.55
C GLY A 370 5.63 7.37 -10.76
N LEU A 371 6.09 7.94 -9.66
CA LEU A 371 7.12 8.95 -9.61
C LEU A 371 8.12 8.62 -8.50
N LYS A 372 9.39 8.48 -8.87
CA LYS A 372 10.53 8.55 -7.95
C LYS A 372 11.03 9.99 -7.91
N VAL A 373 11.34 10.47 -6.70
CA VAL A 373 11.93 11.79 -6.48
C VAL A 373 13.29 11.62 -5.81
N PHE A 374 14.29 12.27 -6.39
CA PHE A 374 15.68 12.22 -5.96
C PHE A 374 16.15 13.60 -5.51
N HIS A 375 16.96 13.62 -4.47
CA HIS A 375 17.68 14.80 -3.99
C HIS A 375 18.77 15.23 -4.97
N ARG A 376 19.35 16.40 -4.68
CA ARG A 376 20.47 16.98 -5.43
C ARG A 376 21.65 16.03 -5.64
N ASP A 377 21.91 15.11 -4.72
CA ASP A 377 23.00 14.14 -4.81
C ASP A 377 22.60 12.83 -5.52
N GLY A 378 21.36 12.75 -6.03
CA GLY A 378 20.81 11.56 -6.69
C GLY A 378 20.25 10.51 -5.72
N SER A 379 20.31 10.74 -4.40
CA SER A 379 19.70 9.85 -3.40
C SER A 379 18.18 9.99 -3.36
N LEU A 380 17.47 8.98 -2.88
CA LEU A 380 16.01 9.06 -2.66
C LEU A 380 15.67 9.96 -1.45
N LEU A 381 14.50 10.60 -1.49
CA LEU A 381 13.98 11.35 -0.34
C LEU A 381 13.83 10.46 0.92
N LEU A 382 14.03 11.06 2.10
CA LEU A 382 13.81 10.41 3.38
C LEU A 382 12.33 10.41 3.79
N ASP A 383 11.96 9.56 4.74
CA ASP A 383 10.56 9.34 5.14
C ASP A 383 9.87 10.57 5.74
N ASP A 384 10.61 11.45 6.40
CA ASP A 384 10.04 12.69 6.94
C ASP A 384 9.68 13.67 5.84
N GLU A 385 10.50 13.74 4.80
CA GLU A 385 10.30 14.63 3.66
C GLU A 385 9.15 14.14 2.78
N THR A 386 9.11 12.84 2.47
CA THR A 386 8.03 12.25 1.67
C THR A 386 6.68 12.42 2.36
N ARG A 387 6.60 12.23 3.69
CA ARG A 387 5.38 12.46 4.47
C ARG A 387 4.89 13.91 4.43
N GLN A 388 5.81 14.89 4.49
CA GLN A 388 5.44 16.30 4.39
C GLN A 388 4.91 16.65 3.00
N ILE A 389 5.59 16.20 1.94
CA ILE A 389 5.18 16.41 0.55
C ILE A 389 3.84 15.72 0.27
N GLU A 390 3.65 14.49 0.76
CA GLU A 390 2.41 13.73 0.66
C GLU A 390 1.24 14.47 1.31
N ALA A 391 1.41 14.92 2.56
CA ALA A 391 0.36 15.61 3.31
C ALA A 391 -0.02 16.94 2.66
N GLU A 392 0.91 17.65 2.03
CA GLU A 392 0.59 18.85 1.25
C GLU A 392 -0.11 18.50 -0.07
N THR A 393 0.41 17.53 -0.82
CA THR A 393 -0.18 17.06 -2.08
C THR A 393 -1.66 16.69 -1.92
N ASN A 394 -1.98 15.95 -0.85
CA ASN A 394 -3.34 15.49 -0.57
C ASN A 394 -4.27 16.60 -0.04
N ARG A 395 -3.74 17.73 0.43
CA ARG A 395 -4.51 18.92 0.81
C ARG A 395 -4.77 19.86 -0.37
N LEU A 396 -3.89 19.83 -1.38
CA LEU A 396 -4.02 20.69 -2.56
C LEU A 396 -5.24 20.32 -3.40
N THR A 397 -5.99 21.33 -3.80
CA THR A 397 -7.03 21.26 -4.83
C THR A 397 -6.47 21.65 -6.19
N LEU A 398 -7.19 21.35 -7.28
CA LEU A 398 -6.68 21.58 -8.64
C LEU A 398 -6.56 23.07 -9.01
N ASP A 399 -7.39 23.92 -8.42
CA ASP A 399 -7.33 25.38 -8.57
C ASP A 399 -6.10 26.01 -7.90
N GLN A 400 -5.44 25.28 -7.00
CA GLN A 400 -4.20 25.71 -6.34
C GLN A 400 -2.93 25.32 -7.11
N VAL A 401 -3.06 24.57 -8.21
CA VAL A 401 -1.93 24.20 -9.07
C VAL A 401 -1.61 25.35 -10.01
N ILE A 402 -0.39 25.87 -9.90
CA ILE A 402 0.16 26.89 -10.79
C ILE A 402 0.88 26.20 -11.93
N LYS A 403 0.47 26.46 -13.17
CA LYS A 403 1.08 25.90 -14.37
C LYS A 403 1.03 26.87 -15.53
N VAL A 404 1.90 26.64 -16.50
CA VAL A 404 1.88 27.28 -17.83
C VAL A 404 1.88 26.19 -18.89
N ASP A 405 1.35 26.48 -20.07
CA ASP A 405 1.39 25.54 -21.19
C ASP A 405 2.83 25.21 -21.59
N LEU A 406 3.09 23.93 -21.88
CA LEU A 406 4.46 23.44 -22.13
C LEU A 406 5.14 24.18 -23.30
N ASP A 407 4.41 24.45 -24.38
CA ASP A 407 4.97 25.12 -25.56
C ASP A 407 5.45 26.54 -25.21
N LEU A 408 4.66 27.29 -24.43
CA LEU A 408 5.06 28.61 -23.93
C LEU A 408 6.28 28.52 -23.00
N ALA A 409 6.35 27.50 -22.15
CA ALA A 409 7.50 27.28 -21.27
C ALA A 409 8.79 26.92 -22.04
N LEU A 410 8.67 26.16 -23.13
CA LEU A 410 9.78 25.84 -24.03
C LEU A 410 10.24 27.10 -24.79
N GLU A 411 9.31 27.88 -25.35
CA GLU A 411 9.60 29.13 -26.04
C GLU A 411 10.26 30.17 -25.12
N ALA A 412 9.81 30.27 -23.86
CA ALA A 412 10.41 31.12 -22.85
C ALA A 412 11.78 30.63 -22.35
N GLY A 413 12.18 29.39 -22.70
CA GLY A 413 13.44 28.77 -22.29
C GLY A 413 13.52 28.37 -20.82
N ILE A 414 12.41 28.43 -20.08
CA ILE A 414 12.33 27.96 -18.68
C ILE A 414 12.28 26.43 -18.62
N VAL A 415 11.62 25.79 -19.59
CA VAL A 415 11.76 24.35 -19.84
C VAL A 415 12.74 24.16 -20.99
N GLN A 416 13.69 23.25 -20.82
CA GLN A 416 14.65 22.89 -21.86
C GLN A 416 14.68 21.38 -22.02
N ARG A 417 14.65 20.92 -23.27
CA ARG A 417 14.89 19.51 -23.59
C ARG A 417 16.39 19.24 -23.67
N ARG A 418 16.89 18.23 -22.96
CA ARG A 418 18.30 17.84 -23.00
C ARG A 418 18.47 16.33 -22.87
N ASP A 419 19.43 15.79 -23.63
CA ASP A 419 19.88 14.41 -23.50
C ASP A 419 21.14 14.35 -22.63
N PHE A 420 21.25 13.30 -21.81
CA PHE A 420 22.39 13.01 -20.94
C PHE A 420 22.95 11.60 -21.17
N THR A 421 22.48 10.90 -22.19
CA THR A 421 22.83 9.50 -22.48
C THR A 421 24.33 9.32 -22.63
N ASN A 422 24.97 10.13 -23.48
CA ASN A 422 26.42 10.04 -23.70
C ASN A 422 27.19 10.34 -22.42
N GLU A 423 26.85 11.40 -21.69
CA GLU A 423 27.57 11.74 -20.47
C GLU A 423 27.44 10.67 -19.37
N TYR A 424 26.30 9.99 -19.31
CA TYR A 424 26.08 8.88 -18.39
C TYR A 424 26.84 7.62 -18.83
N VAL A 425 26.84 7.29 -20.12
CA VAL A 425 27.64 6.20 -20.70
C VAL A 425 29.13 6.44 -20.43
N ASP A 426 29.65 7.62 -20.75
CA ASP A 426 31.04 8.02 -20.50
C ASP A 426 31.43 7.85 -19.02
N ALA A 427 30.52 8.19 -18.11
CA ALA A 427 30.75 8.06 -16.68
C ALA A 427 30.85 6.59 -16.24
N ILE A 428 30.05 5.70 -16.81
CA ILE A 428 30.17 4.25 -16.58
C ILE A 428 31.46 3.72 -17.19
N GLU A 429 31.74 4.07 -18.44
CA GLU A 429 32.94 3.62 -19.15
C GLU A 429 34.23 4.04 -18.45
N ALA A 430 34.26 5.21 -17.81
CA ALA A 430 35.39 5.65 -16.99
C ALA A 430 35.64 4.76 -15.75
N LEU A 431 34.64 4.00 -15.29
CA LEU A 431 34.75 3.09 -14.15
C LEU A 431 35.07 1.64 -14.56
N ILE A 432 35.02 1.34 -15.87
CA ILE A 432 35.07 -0.02 -16.44
C ILE A 432 36.32 -0.23 -17.31
N ASP A 433 37.01 -1.35 -17.17
CA ASP A 433 38.12 -1.75 -18.05
C ASP A 433 37.62 -2.25 -19.42
N LEU A 434 37.20 -1.31 -20.28
CA LEU A 434 36.76 -1.61 -21.64
C LEU A 434 37.83 -2.31 -22.48
N THR A 435 39.12 -2.12 -22.18
CA THR A 435 40.20 -2.77 -22.92
C THR A 435 40.25 -4.26 -22.63
N ALA A 436 40.11 -4.65 -21.35
CA ALA A 436 39.98 -6.05 -20.97
C ALA A 436 38.76 -6.69 -21.66
N ILE A 437 37.60 -6.02 -21.65
CA ILE A 437 36.38 -6.53 -22.28
C ILE A 437 36.56 -6.74 -23.78
N ARG A 438 37.14 -5.76 -24.49
CA ARG A 438 37.44 -5.85 -25.92
C ARG A 438 38.34 -7.04 -26.25
N ASN A 439 39.34 -7.30 -25.43
CA ASN A 439 40.28 -8.40 -25.64
C ASN A 439 39.66 -9.77 -25.35
N ALA A 440 38.68 -9.84 -24.44
CA ALA A 440 37.99 -11.08 -24.10
C ALA A 440 37.02 -11.55 -25.20
N GLY A 441 36.45 -10.63 -25.99
CA GLY A 441 35.60 -10.96 -27.14
C GLY A 441 34.30 -11.70 -26.78
N LEU A 442 33.74 -11.40 -25.60
CA LEU A 442 32.58 -12.09 -25.02
C LEU A 442 31.33 -12.01 -25.90
N LYS A 443 30.58 -13.12 -25.95
CA LYS A 443 29.27 -13.22 -26.59
C LYS A 443 28.17 -13.07 -25.55
N VAL A 444 27.42 -11.98 -25.62
CA VAL A 444 26.45 -11.57 -24.60
C VAL A 444 25.06 -11.45 -25.21
N ILE A 445 24.03 -11.92 -24.51
CA ILE A 445 22.63 -11.68 -24.86
C ILE A 445 21.97 -10.84 -23.78
N VAL A 446 21.17 -9.84 -24.19
CA VAL A 446 20.56 -8.86 -23.28
C VAL A 446 19.05 -8.85 -23.47
N ASP A 447 18.32 -8.95 -22.37
CA ASP A 447 16.86 -8.80 -22.29
C ASP A 447 16.50 -7.55 -21.45
N PRO A 448 16.33 -6.36 -22.07
CA PRO A 448 15.82 -5.18 -21.38
C PRO A 448 14.34 -5.29 -20.98
N MET A 449 13.65 -6.39 -21.31
CA MET A 449 12.25 -6.65 -20.97
C MET A 449 11.29 -5.55 -21.45
N TYR A 450 11.52 -5.00 -22.66
CA TYR A 450 10.86 -3.82 -23.24
C TYR A 450 11.07 -2.51 -22.47
N GLY A 451 11.91 -2.50 -21.43
CA GLY A 451 12.30 -1.34 -20.64
C GLY A 451 13.36 -0.46 -21.31
N VAL A 452 13.93 0.45 -20.52
CA VAL A 452 14.80 1.54 -20.98
C VAL A 452 16.30 1.19 -21.05
N GLY A 453 16.70 0.00 -20.62
CA GLY A 453 18.12 -0.39 -20.53
C GLY A 453 18.82 -0.61 -21.88
N GLN A 454 18.07 -0.71 -22.98
CA GLN A 454 18.61 -1.09 -24.30
C GLN A 454 19.69 -0.12 -24.81
N LEU A 455 19.40 1.18 -24.82
CA LEU A 455 20.26 2.17 -25.49
C LEU A 455 21.60 2.33 -24.75
N THR A 456 21.55 2.55 -23.44
CA THR A 456 22.73 2.80 -22.61
C THR A 456 23.62 1.56 -22.50
N LEU A 457 23.06 0.41 -22.11
CA LEU A 457 23.83 -0.84 -22.01
C LEU A 457 24.32 -1.31 -23.39
N GLY A 458 23.51 -1.13 -24.44
CA GLY A 458 23.89 -1.46 -25.80
C GLY A 458 25.06 -0.62 -26.32
N THR A 459 25.09 0.67 -26.00
CA THR A 459 26.22 1.54 -26.35
C THR A 459 27.50 1.04 -25.69
N ILE A 460 27.49 0.87 -24.35
CA ILE A 460 28.66 0.39 -23.58
C ILE A 460 29.19 -0.94 -24.13
N LEU A 461 28.31 -1.93 -24.33
CA LEU A 461 28.73 -3.27 -24.78
C LEU A 461 29.22 -3.26 -26.24
N THR A 462 28.64 -2.41 -27.10
CA THR A 462 29.09 -2.26 -28.49
C THR A 462 30.45 -1.57 -28.56
N GLU A 463 30.67 -0.52 -27.75
CA GLU A 463 31.97 0.15 -27.64
C GLU A 463 33.05 -0.75 -27.02
N ALA A 464 32.64 -1.62 -26.10
CA ALA A 464 33.46 -2.71 -25.57
C ALA A 464 33.69 -3.85 -26.59
N ARG A 465 33.13 -3.76 -27.81
CA ARG A 465 33.22 -4.76 -28.89
C ARG A 465 32.76 -6.16 -28.50
N CYS A 466 31.81 -6.26 -27.57
CA CYS A 466 31.12 -7.52 -27.30
C CYS A 466 30.31 -7.96 -28.53
N ARG A 467 30.09 -9.26 -28.68
CA ARG A 467 29.10 -9.79 -29.62
C ARG A 467 27.75 -9.80 -28.94
N VAL A 468 26.98 -8.73 -29.12
CA VAL A 468 25.74 -8.49 -28.38
C VAL A 468 24.51 -8.85 -29.22
N THR A 469 23.58 -9.59 -28.64
CA THR A 469 22.23 -9.81 -29.16
C THR A 469 21.21 -9.25 -28.19
N PHE A 470 20.17 -8.60 -28.70
CA PHE A 470 19.04 -8.13 -27.90
C PHE A 470 17.78 -8.95 -28.18
N ILE A 471 16.98 -9.19 -27.14
CA ILE A 471 15.60 -9.68 -27.22
C ILE A 471 14.68 -8.72 -26.47
N HIS A 472 13.40 -8.64 -26.84
CA HIS A 472 12.43 -7.74 -26.19
C HIS A 472 12.87 -6.25 -26.15
N GLU A 473 13.56 -5.79 -27.19
CA GLU A 473 14.16 -4.45 -27.27
C GLU A 473 13.20 -3.36 -27.75
N ARG A 474 12.12 -3.76 -28.42
CA ARG A 474 11.14 -2.83 -29.01
C ARG A 474 10.41 -2.03 -27.94
N HIS A 475 9.96 -0.83 -28.29
CA HIS A 475 9.04 -0.08 -27.42
C HIS A 475 7.69 -0.79 -27.35
N ASN A 476 7.38 -1.35 -26.18
CA ASN A 476 6.07 -1.92 -25.87
C ASN A 476 5.64 -1.48 -24.47
N PRO A 477 4.71 -0.50 -24.34
CA PRO A 477 4.27 0.00 -23.04
C PRO A 477 3.50 -1.04 -22.22
N LEU A 478 3.11 -2.17 -22.83
CA LEU A 478 2.49 -3.32 -22.17
C LEU A 478 3.51 -4.37 -21.72
N PHE A 479 4.81 -4.21 -21.99
CA PHE A 479 5.88 -5.16 -21.64
C PHE A 479 5.56 -6.62 -22.02
N GLY A 480 4.91 -6.82 -23.17
CA GLY A 480 4.48 -8.16 -23.60
C GLY A 480 3.33 -8.77 -22.78
N GLY A 481 2.56 -7.95 -22.06
CA GLY A 481 1.43 -8.34 -21.21
C GLY A 481 1.83 -8.86 -19.83
N ARG A 482 3.05 -8.54 -19.35
CA ARG A 482 3.60 -9.04 -18.09
C ARG A 482 4.35 -7.93 -17.34
N SER A 483 4.66 -8.17 -16.07
CA SER A 483 5.58 -7.31 -15.32
C SER A 483 7.00 -7.37 -15.90
N PRO A 484 7.69 -6.23 -16.11
CA PRO A 484 9.09 -6.19 -16.53
C PRO A 484 10.01 -6.45 -15.31
N ALA A 485 9.86 -7.63 -14.71
CA ALA A 485 10.60 -8.07 -13.54
C ALA A 485 11.44 -9.31 -13.89
N PRO A 486 12.77 -9.29 -13.71
CA PRO A 486 13.63 -10.37 -14.20
C PRO A 486 13.59 -11.58 -13.25
N ASN A 487 12.51 -12.35 -13.30
CA ASN A 487 12.32 -13.60 -12.58
C ASN A 487 12.48 -14.81 -13.51
N LEU A 488 12.61 -16.01 -12.94
CA LEU A 488 12.82 -17.25 -13.71
C LEU A 488 11.77 -17.49 -14.80
N GLU A 489 10.51 -17.10 -14.59
CA GLU A 489 9.47 -17.26 -15.61
C GLU A 489 9.66 -16.29 -16.78
N ALA A 490 10.00 -15.04 -16.50
CA ALA A 490 10.24 -14.03 -17.51
C ALA A 490 11.54 -14.30 -18.30
N LEU A 491 12.55 -14.85 -17.65
CA LEU A 491 13.86 -15.13 -18.24
C LEU A 491 13.93 -16.44 -19.03
N ARG A 492 12.82 -17.18 -19.20
CA ARG A 492 12.82 -18.47 -19.93
C ARG A 492 13.41 -18.35 -21.34
N LEU A 493 13.03 -17.31 -22.09
CA LEU A 493 13.53 -17.11 -23.45
C LEU A 493 15.04 -16.81 -23.44
N LEU A 494 15.50 -15.96 -22.52
CA LEU A 494 16.91 -15.66 -22.33
C LEU A 494 17.70 -16.93 -22.01
N ILE A 495 17.24 -17.75 -21.06
CA ILE A 495 17.88 -19.01 -20.66
C ILE A 495 17.97 -19.98 -21.86
N THR A 496 16.89 -20.10 -22.63
CA THR A 496 16.89 -20.93 -23.84
C THR A 496 17.96 -20.48 -24.83
N HIS A 497 18.02 -19.19 -25.15
CA HIS A 497 19.03 -18.66 -26.08
C HIS A 497 20.45 -18.84 -25.54
N VAL A 498 20.69 -18.58 -24.26
CA VAL A 498 22.01 -18.80 -23.65
C VAL A 498 22.50 -20.23 -23.88
N LYS A 499 21.63 -21.22 -23.68
CA LYS A 499 21.94 -22.65 -23.88
C LYS A 499 22.10 -23.01 -25.37
N GLU A 500 21.13 -22.66 -26.20
CA GLU A 500 21.07 -23.10 -27.61
C GLU A 500 22.13 -22.43 -28.48
N ASP A 501 22.32 -21.12 -28.31
CA ASP A 501 23.25 -20.32 -29.09
C ASP A 501 24.64 -20.22 -28.45
N ARG A 502 24.84 -20.79 -27.25
CA ARG A 502 26.10 -20.80 -26.49
C ARG A 502 26.63 -19.38 -26.23
N TYR A 503 25.85 -18.57 -25.53
CA TYR A 503 26.31 -17.28 -25.03
C TYR A 503 27.19 -17.47 -23.79
N ASP A 504 28.15 -16.57 -23.58
CA ASP A 504 29.02 -16.56 -22.39
C ASP A 504 28.28 -15.96 -21.18
N LEU A 505 27.31 -15.08 -21.43
CA LEU A 505 26.52 -14.40 -20.41
C LEU A 505 25.16 -13.95 -20.96
N GLY A 506 24.10 -14.21 -20.21
CA GLY A 506 22.80 -13.56 -20.37
C GLY A 506 22.62 -12.45 -19.33
N LEU A 507 22.16 -11.28 -19.77
CA LEU A 507 21.88 -10.12 -18.93
C LEU A 507 20.40 -9.74 -19.07
N ALA A 508 19.78 -9.31 -17.98
CA ALA A 508 18.45 -8.71 -18.02
C ALA A 508 18.32 -7.55 -17.05
N THR A 509 17.51 -6.57 -17.41
CA THR A 509 17.18 -5.39 -16.58
C THR A 509 15.68 -5.26 -16.40
N ASP A 510 15.23 -4.68 -15.29
CA ASP A 510 13.81 -4.35 -15.10
C ASP A 510 13.38 -3.10 -15.90
N GLY A 511 12.11 -2.73 -15.79
CA GLY A 511 11.49 -1.70 -16.64
C GLY A 511 12.21 -0.35 -16.65
N ASP A 512 12.80 0.06 -15.52
CA ASP A 512 13.56 1.31 -15.38
C ASP A 512 15.08 1.13 -15.24
N ALA A 513 15.55 -0.10 -15.49
CA ALA A 513 16.96 -0.51 -15.53
C ALA A 513 17.76 -0.21 -14.25
N ASP A 514 17.09 -0.19 -13.10
CA ASP A 514 17.76 -0.06 -11.80
C ASP A 514 18.13 -1.43 -11.19
N ARG A 515 17.62 -2.54 -11.77
CA ARG A 515 17.94 -3.92 -11.36
C ARG A 515 18.68 -4.69 -12.45
N ILE A 516 19.42 -5.70 -12.00
CA ILE A 516 20.09 -6.69 -12.85
C ILE A 516 19.64 -8.11 -12.49
N ALA A 517 19.52 -8.95 -13.51
CA ALA A 517 19.60 -10.40 -13.40
C ALA A 517 20.58 -10.94 -14.42
N ILE A 518 21.24 -12.05 -14.09
CA ILE A 518 22.17 -12.72 -15.00
C ILE A 518 21.86 -14.20 -15.11
N VAL A 519 22.14 -14.73 -16.30
CA VAL A 519 22.12 -16.16 -16.61
C VAL A 519 23.55 -16.53 -17.01
N ASP A 520 24.13 -17.52 -16.36
CA ASP A 520 25.50 -17.95 -16.64
C ASP A 520 25.62 -18.73 -17.95
N GLU A 521 26.84 -19.12 -18.31
CA GLU A 521 27.13 -19.84 -19.56
C GLU A 521 26.50 -21.25 -19.63
N GLN A 522 26.02 -21.78 -18.50
CA GLN A 522 25.30 -23.04 -18.42
C GLN A 522 23.79 -22.84 -18.54
N GLY A 523 23.33 -21.59 -18.66
CA GLY A 523 21.93 -21.23 -18.68
C GLY A 523 21.26 -21.35 -17.31
N GLU A 524 22.03 -21.24 -16.24
CA GLU A 524 21.53 -21.21 -14.87
C GLU A 524 21.32 -19.76 -14.42
N TYR A 525 20.17 -19.49 -13.81
CA TYR A 525 19.89 -18.20 -13.20
C TYR A 525 20.76 -17.99 -11.96
N ILE A 526 21.47 -16.87 -11.92
CA ILE A 526 22.32 -16.52 -10.79
C ILE A 526 21.55 -15.58 -9.88
N THR A 527 21.44 -15.97 -8.61
CA THR A 527 20.72 -15.16 -7.62
C THR A 527 21.42 -13.84 -7.39
N ILE A 528 20.67 -12.78 -7.08
CA ILE A 528 21.29 -11.48 -6.74
C ILE A 528 22.25 -11.59 -5.55
N ASN A 529 21.96 -12.48 -4.58
CA ASN A 529 22.87 -12.76 -3.47
C ASN A 529 24.25 -13.23 -3.97
N ASP A 530 24.28 -14.11 -4.97
CA ASP A 530 25.53 -14.56 -5.59
C ASP A 530 26.18 -13.47 -6.44
N ILE A 531 25.40 -12.66 -7.16
CA ILE A 531 25.94 -11.51 -7.93
C ILE A 531 26.67 -10.55 -6.99
N LEU A 532 26.07 -10.20 -5.83
CA LEU A 532 26.69 -9.35 -4.83
C LEU A 532 27.98 -9.97 -4.29
N LEU A 533 27.97 -11.28 -4.03
CA LEU A 533 29.13 -12.01 -3.52
C LEU A 533 30.29 -12.02 -4.53
N LEU A 534 29.98 -12.31 -5.80
CA LEU A 534 30.95 -12.33 -6.89
C LEU A 534 31.55 -10.94 -7.14
N LEU A 535 30.72 -9.89 -7.16
CA LEU A 535 31.19 -8.53 -7.40
C LEU A 535 32.00 -8.00 -6.21
N TYR A 536 31.61 -8.29 -4.97
CA TYR A 536 32.40 -7.90 -3.80
C TYR A 536 33.78 -8.60 -3.80
N TRP A 537 33.80 -9.91 -4.07
CA TRP A 537 35.03 -10.66 -4.27
C TRP A 537 35.89 -10.05 -5.37
N TYR A 538 35.31 -9.74 -6.53
CA TYR A 538 36.04 -9.19 -7.67
C TYR A 538 36.65 -7.82 -7.37
N LEU A 539 35.87 -6.91 -6.76
CA LEU A 539 36.34 -5.58 -6.36
C LEU A 539 37.52 -5.70 -5.37
N HIS A 540 37.44 -6.62 -4.42
CA HIS A 540 38.48 -6.78 -3.40
C HIS A 540 39.73 -7.54 -3.89
N GLU A 541 39.53 -8.72 -4.47
CA GLU A 541 40.59 -9.67 -4.84
C GLU A 541 41.28 -9.30 -6.15
N VAL A 542 40.50 -8.89 -7.16
CA VAL A 542 41.00 -8.69 -8.53
C VAL A 542 41.29 -7.23 -8.82
N ARG A 543 40.41 -6.29 -8.39
CA ARG A 543 40.68 -4.85 -8.50
C ARG A 543 41.55 -4.32 -7.36
N GLY A 544 41.71 -5.06 -6.27
CA GLY A 544 42.55 -4.66 -5.14
C GLY A 544 41.95 -3.55 -4.28
N GLU A 545 40.66 -3.27 -4.40
CA GLU A 545 39.97 -2.24 -3.62
C GLU A 545 39.70 -2.72 -2.18
N ARG A 546 39.52 -1.77 -1.25
CA ARG A 546 39.28 -2.04 0.17
C ARG A 546 38.06 -1.29 0.69
N GLY A 547 37.47 -1.79 1.77
CA GLY A 547 36.25 -1.29 2.40
C GLY A 547 35.16 -2.34 2.52
N GLY A 548 34.30 -2.17 3.51
CA GLY A 548 33.21 -3.08 3.83
C GLY A 548 32.08 -3.16 2.80
N VAL A 549 31.05 -3.93 3.12
CA VAL A 549 29.86 -4.14 2.29
C VAL A 549 28.60 -3.82 3.09
N VAL A 550 27.58 -3.26 2.43
CA VAL A 550 26.29 -2.97 3.04
C VAL A 550 25.21 -3.87 2.43
N ARG A 551 24.41 -4.51 3.27
CA ARG A 551 23.29 -5.35 2.84
C ARG A 551 22.04 -5.07 3.66
N ASN A 552 20.87 -5.37 3.10
CA ASN A 552 19.65 -5.32 3.90
C ASN A 552 19.48 -6.62 4.72
N LEU A 553 18.52 -6.62 5.63
CA LEU A 553 18.21 -7.75 6.50
C LEU A 553 17.68 -9.00 5.79
N ALA A 554 17.32 -8.95 4.51
CA ALA A 554 16.86 -10.10 3.72
C ALA A 554 17.92 -10.60 2.70
N THR A 555 19.12 -10.00 2.69
CA THR A 555 20.25 -10.41 1.85
C THR A 555 21.12 -11.43 2.57
N THR A 556 21.79 -12.29 1.80
CA THR A 556 22.63 -13.40 2.28
C THR A 556 23.68 -12.99 3.33
N HIS A 557 23.88 -13.85 4.33
CA HIS A 557 24.97 -13.77 5.31
C HIS A 557 26.32 -14.23 4.76
N LEU A 558 26.37 -14.77 3.53
CA LEU A 558 27.64 -15.07 2.87
C LEU A 558 28.48 -13.80 2.61
N LEU A 559 27.85 -12.63 2.48
CA LEU A 559 28.55 -11.35 2.42
C LEU A 559 29.28 -11.04 3.73
N ASP A 560 28.71 -11.38 4.88
CA ASP A 560 29.33 -11.22 6.20
C ASP A 560 30.58 -12.09 6.30
N ARG A 561 30.47 -13.35 5.85
CA ARG A 561 31.62 -14.26 5.81
C ARG A 561 32.73 -13.76 4.89
N LEU A 562 32.38 -13.29 3.70
CA LEU A 562 33.35 -12.79 2.73
C LEU A 562 34.03 -11.50 3.21
N ALA A 563 33.27 -10.57 3.81
CA ALA A 563 33.84 -9.37 4.42
C ALA A 563 34.79 -9.72 5.56
N ALA A 564 34.38 -10.61 6.47
CA ALA A 564 35.22 -11.08 7.57
C ALA A 564 36.51 -11.76 7.08
N HIS A 565 36.44 -12.54 6.00
CA HIS A 565 37.63 -13.14 5.38
C HIS A 565 38.66 -12.09 4.95
N TYR A 566 38.19 -10.94 4.47
CA TYR A 566 39.03 -9.81 4.09
C TYR A 566 39.40 -8.86 5.24
N GLY A 567 38.96 -9.14 6.46
CA GLY A 567 39.15 -8.24 7.62
C GLY A 567 38.28 -6.98 7.55
N GLU A 568 37.24 -6.99 6.72
CA GLU A 568 36.30 -5.90 6.50
C GLU A 568 34.96 -6.14 7.22
N GLN A 569 34.14 -5.11 7.33
CA GLN A 569 32.84 -5.19 8.00
C GLN A 569 31.67 -5.31 7.01
N CYS A 570 30.69 -6.16 7.33
CA CYS A 570 29.37 -6.16 6.69
C CYS A 570 28.37 -5.37 7.56
N TYR A 571 27.65 -4.42 6.97
CA TYR A 571 26.67 -3.58 7.66
C TYR A 571 25.25 -4.01 7.26
N GLU A 572 24.46 -4.46 8.24
CA GLU A 572 23.06 -4.83 8.04
C GLU A 572 22.13 -3.63 8.26
N VAL A 573 21.23 -3.37 7.30
CA VAL A 573 20.25 -2.27 7.36
C VAL A 573 18.82 -2.72 7.07
N LEU A 574 17.87 -1.80 7.30
CA LEU A 574 16.45 -1.91 6.92
C LEU A 574 16.27 -2.15 5.41
N VAL A 575 15.13 -2.71 5.00
CA VAL A 575 14.82 -2.84 3.57
C VAL A 575 14.57 -1.45 2.96
N GLY A 576 15.10 -1.25 1.76
CA GLY A 576 14.99 0.00 1.01
C GLY A 576 16.37 0.59 0.73
N PHE A 577 16.65 0.83 -0.55
CA PHE A 577 17.99 1.22 -1.01
C PHE A 577 18.50 2.55 -0.43
N LYS A 578 17.62 3.44 0.03
CA LYS A 578 17.99 4.66 0.75
C LYS A 578 18.87 4.37 1.98
N HIS A 579 18.62 3.28 2.69
CA HIS A 579 19.42 2.87 3.86
C HIS A 579 20.77 2.29 3.44
N ILE A 580 20.82 1.55 2.33
CA ILE A 580 22.06 1.04 1.74
C ILE A 580 22.99 2.21 1.39
N ALA A 581 22.49 3.17 0.60
CA ALA A 581 23.27 4.31 0.14
C ALA A 581 23.77 5.18 1.32
N ALA A 582 22.91 5.50 2.28
CA ALA A 582 23.29 6.29 3.45
C ALA A 582 24.41 5.63 4.28
N THR A 583 24.30 4.31 4.52
CA THR A 583 25.32 3.56 5.26
C THR A 583 26.61 3.38 4.46
N MET A 584 26.52 3.22 3.14
CA MET A 584 27.73 3.19 2.29
C MET A 584 28.53 4.47 2.40
N VAL A 585 27.87 5.63 2.35
CA VAL A 585 28.52 6.94 2.50
C VAL A 585 29.12 7.07 3.91
N ALA A 586 28.36 6.74 4.95
CA ALA A 586 28.81 6.87 6.34
C ALA A 586 30.04 6.04 6.68
N HIS A 587 30.16 4.85 6.08
CA HIS A 587 31.25 3.90 6.35
C HIS A 587 32.27 3.78 5.21
N ASN A 588 32.16 4.61 4.17
CA ASN A 588 32.97 4.53 2.95
C ASN A 588 33.02 3.09 2.36
N ALA A 589 31.88 2.38 2.44
CA ALA A 589 31.78 0.98 2.05
C ALA A 589 31.93 0.82 0.53
N LEU A 590 32.55 -0.29 0.13
CA LEU A 590 32.92 -0.57 -1.26
C LEU A 590 31.71 -0.95 -2.12
N LEU A 591 30.83 -1.81 -1.60
CA LEU A 591 29.65 -2.31 -2.29
C LEU A 591 28.41 -2.17 -1.39
N GLY A 592 27.27 -1.85 -1.97
CA GLY A 592 25.98 -1.95 -1.31
C GLY A 592 24.95 -2.61 -2.22
N GLY A 593 24.15 -3.51 -1.65
CA GLY A 593 23.15 -4.23 -2.43
C GLY A 593 22.00 -4.77 -1.60
N GLU A 594 20.92 -5.13 -2.29
CA GLU A 594 19.73 -5.72 -1.69
C GLU A 594 19.24 -6.93 -2.47
N SER A 595 18.58 -7.86 -1.76
CA SER A 595 18.01 -9.08 -2.34
C SER A 595 16.91 -8.84 -3.39
N SER A 596 16.55 -7.58 -3.65
CA SER A 596 15.55 -7.19 -4.65
C SER A 596 16.11 -7.07 -6.09
N GLY A 597 17.42 -7.20 -6.29
CA GLY A 597 18.05 -7.15 -7.63
C GLY A 597 18.89 -5.90 -7.90
N GLY A 598 19.12 -5.05 -6.91
CA GLY A 598 19.80 -3.76 -7.08
C GLY A 598 21.09 -3.62 -6.27
N LEU A 599 22.07 -2.92 -6.85
CA LEU A 599 23.37 -2.66 -6.23
C LEU A 599 23.99 -1.33 -6.71
N THR A 600 24.97 -0.84 -5.95
CA THR A 600 25.88 0.24 -6.33
C THR A 600 27.26 0.03 -5.69
N ILE A 601 28.26 0.77 -6.15
CA ILE A 601 29.62 0.78 -5.59
C ILE A 601 30.02 2.18 -5.15
N ARG A 602 31.06 2.26 -4.32
CA ARG A 602 31.71 3.52 -3.97
C ARG A 602 32.16 4.28 -5.23
N GLY A 603 31.94 5.59 -5.26
CA GLY A 603 32.36 6.46 -6.36
C GLY A 603 31.41 6.47 -7.56
N HIS A 604 30.31 5.70 -7.51
CA HIS A 604 29.21 5.76 -8.48
C HIS A 604 27.99 6.50 -7.88
N ILE A 605 26.85 6.46 -8.57
CA ILE A 605 25.60 7.08 -8.10
C ILE A 605 25.11 6.51 -6.75
N LEU A 606 24.39 7.34 -5.98
CA LEU A 606 23.74 6.96 -4.72
C LEU A 606 22.37 6.29 -4.94
N GLY A 607 22.30 5.41 -5.94
CA GLY A 607 21.11 4.70 -6.37
C GLY A 607 21.48 3.37 -7.00
N LYS A 608 20.50 2.51 -7.26
CA LYS A 608 20.75 1.23 -7.94
C LYS A 608 21.02 1.48 -9.41
N ASP A 609 21.96 0.74 -9.98
CA ASP A 609 22.30 0.85 -11.40
C ASP A 609 22.50 -0.54 -12.03
N GLY A 610 21.47 -1.03 -12.72
CA GLY A 610 21.52 -2.32 -13.42
C GLY A 610 22.41 -2.29 -14.67
N ILE A 611 22.61 -1.12 -15.27
CA ILE A 611 23.46 -0.94 -16.47
C ILE A 611 24.92 -1.00 -16.07
N PHE A 612 25.30 -0.23 -15.05
CA PHE A 612 26.64 -0.28 -14.46
C PHE A 612 26.97 -1.68 -13.94
N ALA A 613 26.05 -2.29 -13.17
CA ALA A 613 26.25 -3.65 -12.66
C ALA A 613 26.48 -4.66 -13.80
N SER A 614 25.75 -4.51 -14.91
CA SER A 614 25.91 -5.36 -16.09
C SER A 614 27.30 -5.21 -16.72
N ALA A 615 27.76 -3.97 -16.91
CA ALA A 615 29.10 -3.68 -17.42
C ALA A 615 30.20 -4.24 -16.49
N LEU A 616 30.03 -4.12 -15.18
CA LEU A 616 30.98 -4.63 -14.18
C LEU A 616 31.07 -6.16 -14.17
N VAL A 617 29.95 -6.88 -14.37
CA VAL A 617 29.97 -8.34 -14.53
C VAL A 617 30.74 -8.75 -15.79
N VAL A 618 30.53 -8.03 -16.90
CA VAL A 618 31.25 -8.29 -18.16
C VAL A 618 32.76 -8.03 -17.98
N GLU A 619 33.13 -6.96 -17.29
CA GLU A 619 34.53 -6.69 -16.92
C GLU A 619 35.12 -7.81 -16.05
N MET A 620 34.38 -8.27 -15.04
CA MET A 620 34.82 -9.36 -14.16
C MET A 620 35.17 -10.61 -14.95
N LEU A 621 34.32 -11.01 -15.90
CA LEU A 621 34.60 -12.15 -16.78
C LEU A 621 35.83 -11.90 -17.66
N ALA A 622 35.95 -10.71 -18.23
CA ALA A 622 37.06 -10.35 -19.08
C ALA A 622 38.41 -10.32 -18.35
N ARG A 623 38.46 -9.75 -17.15
CA ARG A 623 39.67 -9.62 -16.33
C ARG A 623 40.12 -10.94 -15.73
N THR A 624 39.17 -11.80 -15.35
CA THR A 624 39.48 -13.09 -14.74
C THR A 624 39.73 -14.19 -15.78
N GLY A 625 39.15 -14.06 -16.98
CA GLY A 625 39.15 -15.12 -18.00
C GLY A 625 38.39 -16.37 -17.58
N LYS A 626 37.55 -16.28 -16.53
CA LYS A 626 36.81 -17.40 -15.94
C LYS A 626 35.31 -17.26 -16.20
N ARG A 627 34.61 -18.39 -16.21
CA ARG A 627 33.15 -18.46 -16.28
C ARG A 627 32.50 -18.15 -14.94
N ILE A 628 31.24 -17.73 -14.95
CA ILE A 628 30.50 -17.43 -13.71
C ILE A 628 30.42 -18.67 -12.81
N SER A 629 30.19 -19.85 -13.37
CA SER A 629 30.15 -21.10 -12.60
C SER A 629 31.46 -21.41 -11.86
N GLU A 630 32.60 -21.14 -12.50
CA GLU A 630 33.94 -21.31 -11.92
C GLU A 630 34.19 -20.30 -10.81
N LEU A 631 33.82 -19.04 -11.04
CA LEU A 631 33.95 -17.95 -10.06
C LEU A 631 33.08 -18.24 -8.83
N ARG A 632 31.83 -18.69 -9.01
CA ARG A 632 30.94 -19.07 -7.90
C ARG A 632 31.58 -20.16 -7.06
N LYS A 633 32.10 -21.22 -7.70
CA LYS A 633 32.79 -22.29 -6.98
C LYS A 633 33.95 -21.75 -6.16
N GLN A 634 34.81 -20.91 -6.74
CA GLN A 634 35.95 -20.31 -6.06
C GLN A 634 35.52 -19.47 -4.85
N VAL A 635 34.49 -18.63 -4.98
CA VAL A 635 34.04 -17.81 -3.86
C VAL A 635 33.40 -18.64 -2.75
N TYR A 636 32.67 -19.71 -3.10
CA TYR A 636 32.13 -20.63 -2.09
C TYR A 636 33.18 -21.48 -1.37
N GLU A 637 34.37 -21.68 -1.96
CA GLU A 637 35.50 -22.29 -1.24
C GLU A 637 35.98 -21.39 -0.09
N ILE A 638 35.77 -20.07 -0.19
CA ILE A 638 36.09 -19.09 0.87
C ILE A 638 34.96 -19.00 1.88
N THR A 639 33.71 -18.84 1.42
CA THR A 639 32.58 -18.51 2.30
C THR A 639 31.85 -19.73 2.85
N GLY A 640 32.14 -20.92 2.33
CA GLY A 640 31.25 -22.06 2.44
C GLY A 640 29.94 -21.84 1.68
N ARG A 641 28.90 -22.58 2.06
CA ARG A 641 27.58 -22.55 1.43
C ARG A 641 26.49 -22.23 2.44
N LEU A 642 25.49 -21.47 1.97
CA LEU A 642 24.18 -21.33 2.57
C LEU A 642 23.13 -21.43 1.44
N CYS A 643 21.97 -21.98 1.75
CA CYS A 643 20.84 -22.18 0.87
C CYS A 643 19.74 -21.19 1.23
N TYR A 644 19.44 -20.28 0.31
CA TYR A 644 18.39 -19.27 0.45
C TYR A 644 17.06 -19.79 -0.12
N VAL A 645 15.97 -19.63 0.63
CA VAL A 645 14.60 -19.94 0.20
C VAL A 645 13.70 -18.75 0.52
N GLU A 646 12.85 -18.34 -0.41
CA GLU A 646 11.84 -17.31 -0.21
C GLU A 646 10.47 -17.80 -0.70
N GLU A 647 9.44 -17.54 0.10
CA GLU A 647 8.03 -17.75 -0.24
C GLU A 647 7.24 -16.47 0.07
N GLY A 648 6.36 -16.07 -0.85
CA GLY A 648 5.35 -15.05 -0.61
C GLY A 648 4.00 -15.69 -0.38
N ILE A 649 3.31 -15.34 0.72
CA ILE A 649 1.90 -15.69 0.92
C ILE A 649 1.02 -14.44 0.85
N PRO A 650 -0.22 -14.53 0.34
CA PRO A 650 -1.14 -13.38 0.33
C PRO A 650 -1.29 -12.76 1.73
N SER A 651 -0.95 -11.49 1.88
CA SER A 651 -1.13 -10.76 3.13
C SER A 651 -2.58 -10.36 3.24
N THR A 652 -3.33 -11.10 4.07
CA THR A 652 -4.68 -10.68 4.44
C THR A 652 -4.63 -9.66 5.57
N SER A 653 -5.66 -8.84 5.65
CA SER A 653 -5.85 -7.88 6.74
C SER A 653 -5.96 -8.57 8.10
N GLU A 654 -6.53 -9.78 8.09
CA GLU A 654 -6.61 -10.70 9.22
C GLU A 654 -5.20 -11.00 9.77
N MET A 655 -4.26 -11.39 8.89
CA MET A 655 -2.88 -11.71 9.25
C MET A 655 -2.14 -10.50 9.84
N ARG A 656 -2.38 -9.29 9.32
CA ARG A 656 -1.77 -8.06 9.85
C ARG A 656 -2.17 -7.74 11.29
N VAL A 657 -3.29 -8.30 11.76
CA VAL A 657 -3.71 -8.25 13.18
C VAL A 657 -3.22 -9.48 13.95
N ALA A 658 -3.46 -10.67 13.41
CA ALA A 658 -3.25 -11.94 14.10
C ALA A 658 -1.76 -12.24 14.32
N ILE A 659 -0.90 -12.02 13.32
CA ILE A 659 0.52 -12.38 13.40
C ILE A 659 1.25 -11.52 14.44
N PRO A 660 1.15 -10.17 14.46
CA PRO A 660 1.78 -9.38 15.53
C PRO A 660 1.24 -9.69 16.93
N ARG A 661 -0.02 -10.10 17.05
CA ARG A 661 -0.57 -10.58 18.34
C ARG A 661 0.06 -11.91 18.75
N ARG A 662 0.24 -12.85 17.81
CA ARG A 662 0.88 -14.15 18.04
C ARG A 662 2.36 -14.01 18.40
N LEU A 663 3.11 -13.20 17.66
CA LEU A 663 4.53 -12.90 17.91
C LEU A 663 4.78 -12.31 19.31
N ARG A 664 3.81 -11.57 19.87
CA ARG A 664 3.89 -11.04 21.25
C ARG A 664 3.60 -12.07 22.34
N LYS A 665 2.90 -13.17 22.00
CA LYS A 665 2.44 -14.19 22.97
C LYS A 665 3.33 -15.44 22.95
N VAL A 666 3.87 -15.80 21.80
CA VAL A 666 4.64 -17.03 21.61
C VAL A 666 6.13 -16.70 21.74
N PRO A 667 6.88 -17.32 22.67
CA PRO A 667 8.32 -17.18 22.71
C PRO A 667 8.95 -17.78 21.43
N LEU A 668 9.89 -17.05 20.84
CA LEU A 668 10.57 -17.43 19.59
C LEU A 668 11.99 -17.94 19.90
N ASP A 669 12.10 -18.87 20.83
CA ASP A 669 13.37 -19.49 21.22
C ASP A 669 13.79 -20.64 20.28
N HIS A 670 12.87 -21.15 19.46
CA HIS A 670 13.12 -22.19 18.45
C HIS A 670 12.33 -21.98 17.16
N ILE A 671 12.87 -22.51 16.06
CA ILE A 671 12.16 -22.77 14.79
C ILE A 671 12.20 -24.27 14.56
N GLY A 672 11.11 -24.97 14.85
CA GLY A 672 11.10 -26.44 14.88
C GLY A 672 12.17 -26.97 15.85
N PRO A 673 13.12 -27.81 15.40
CA PRO A 673 14.20 -28.32 16.25
C PRO A 673 15.39 -27.36 16.41
N TYR A 674 15.38 -26.19 15.76
CA TYR A 674 16.55 -25.31 15.68
C TYR A 674 16.48 -24.16 16.69
N PRO A 675 17.47 -23.99 17.59
CA PRO A 675 17.47 -22.92 18.57
C PRO A 675 17.72 -21.54 17.93
N VAL A 676 17.03 -20.53 18.45
CA VAL A 676 17.15 -19.12 18.05
C VAL A 676 18.08 -18.41 19.03
N LEU A 677 19.13 -17.81 18.51
CA LEU A 677 20.14 -17.06 19.30
C LEU A 677 19.71 -15.62 19.57
N LYS A 678 19.02 -15.00 18.60
CA LYS A 678 18.62 -13.60 18.66
C LYS A 678 17.36 -13.39 17.84
N VAL A 679 16.49 -12.51 18.33
CA VAL A 679 15.31 -12.02 17.61
C VAL A 679 15.49 -10.52 17.36
N SER A 680 15.18 -10.07 16.14
CA SER A 680 15.14 -8.65 15.77
C SER A 680 13.75 -8.31 15.22
N HIS A 681 13.18 -7.21 15.71
CA HIS A 681 11.90 -6.65 15.26
C HIS A 681 12.06 -5.33 14.49
N ILE A 682 13.27 -5.05 14.00
CA ILE A 682 13.62 -3.77 13.36
C ILE A 682 12.77 -3.54 12.09
N ASP A 683 12.61 -4.56 11.25
CA ASP A 683 11.70 -4.55 10.09
C ASP A 683 11.27 -5.98 9.75
N GLY A 684 10.02 -6.30 10.11
CA GLY A 684 9.54 -7.67 10.25
C GLY A 684 10.03 -8.32 11.55
N THR A 685 10.07 -9.64 11.58
CA THR A 685 10.68 -10.42 12.66
C THR A 685 11.74 -11.34 12.07
N LYS A 686 13.01 -11.04 12.38
CA LYS A 686 14.18 -11.84 11.98
C LYS A 686 14.68 -12.66 13.15
N LEU A 687 14.88 -13.95 12.91
CA LEU A 687 15.39 -14.94 13.85
C LEU A 687 16.78 -15.34 13.38
N TYR A 688 17.80 -15.15 14.22
CA TYR A 688 19.19 -15.53 13.95
C TYR A 688 19.50 -16.83 14.68
N LEU A 689 20.13 -17.76 13.99
CA LEU A 689 20.46 -19.10 14.44
C LEU A 689 21.97 -19.34 14.30
N GLU A 690 22.47 -20.45 14.83
CA GLU A 690 23.87 -20.86 14.69
C GLU A 690 24.27 -21.03 13.21
N ASN A 691 25.58 -20.94 12.94
CA ASN A 691 26.18 -21.03 11.60
C ASN A 691 25.65 -20.01 10.59
N ASP A 692 25.36 -18.79 11.06
CA ASP A 692 24.83 -17.67 10.25
C ASP A 692 23.50 -18.00 9.54
N ASN A 693 22.78 -19.00 10.05
CA ASN A 693 21.46 -19.36 9.55
C ASN A 693 20.44 -18.34 10.07
N TRP A 694 19.40 -18.03 9.28
CA TRP A 694 18.37 -17.10 9.71
C TRP A 694 17.01 -17.34 9.05
N ALA A 695 15.97 -16.82 9.69
CA ALA A 695 14.60 -16.80 9.18
C ALA A 695 14.01 -15.41 9.34
N LEU A 696 13.17 -14.98 8.39
CA LEU A 696 12.54 -13.67 8.38
C LEU A 696 11.07 -13.80 8.00
N LEU A 697 10.22 -13.15 8.79
CA LEU A 697 8.81 -12.91 8.47
C LEU A 697 8.59 -11.40 8.34
N ARG A 698 8.22 -10.92 7.15
CA ARG A 698 8.05 -9.48 6.87
C ARG A 698 6.85 -9.20 5.98
N PHE A 699 5.97 -8.29 6.40
CA PHE A 699 4.93 -7.78 5.52
C PHE A 699 5.56 -6.90 4.44
N SER A 700 5.25 -7.15 3.16
CA SER A 700 5.70 -6.29 2.08
C SER A 700 5.03 -4.91 2.20
N GLY A 701 5.83 -3.86 1.95
CA GLY A 701 5.37 -2.47 1.91
C GLY A 701 4.88 -2.03 0.53
N THR A 702 5.23 -2.77 -0.53
CA THR A 702 4.90 -2.44 -1.93
C THR A 702 3.91 -3.40 -2.56
N GLU A 703 3.69 -4.57 -1.95
CA GLU A 703 2.82 -5.62 -2.46
C GLU A 703 1.95 -6.17 -1.33
N PRO A 704 0.74 -6.69 -1.60
CA PRO A 704 -0.13 -7.31 -0.60
C PRO A 704 0.34 -8.73 -0.24
N LEU A 705 1.61 -8.88 0.14
CA LEU A 705 2.27 -10.15 0.46
C LEU A 705 2.90 -10.14 1.85
N LEU A 706 2.88 -11.27 2.53
CA LEU A 706 3.79 -11.58 3.63
C LEU A 706 4.96 -12.38 3.03
N ARG A 707 6.16 -11.83 3.11
CA ARG A 707 7.39 -12.48 2.65
C ARG A 707 8.00 -13.28 3.78
N LEU A 708 8.26 -14.55 3.49
CA LEU A 708 8.97 -15.49 4.33
C LEU A 708 10.30 -15.78 3.65
N SER A 709 11.41 -15.52 4.32
CA SER A 709 12.74 -15.78 3.78
C SER A 709 13.55 -16.57 4.80
N THR A 710 14.27 -17.59 4.34
CA THR A 710 15.17 -18.38 5.18
C THR A 710 16.49 -18.58 4.47
N GLU A 711 17.56 -18.67 5.25
CA GLU A 711 18.87 -19.06 4.78
C GLU A 711 19.49 -20.03 5.76
N ALA A 712 19.98 -21.16 5.26
CA ALA A 712 20.55 -22.20 6.11
C ALA A 712 21.70 -22.98 5.46
N ASP A 713 22.53 -23.64 6.27
CA ASP A 713 23.63 -24.53 5.86
C ASP A 713 23.23 -25.73 4.98
N SER A 714 21.94 -26.01 4.84
CA SER A 714 21.39 -27.03 3.94
C SER A 714 20.02 -26.62 3.40
N LEU A 715 19.67 -27.12 2.22
CA LEU A 715 18.38 -26.85 1.59
C LEU A 715 17.23 -27.48 2.40
N GLU A 716 17.46 -28.66 2.98
CA GLU A 716 16.51 -29.35 3.86
C GLU A 716 16.17 -28.49 5.08
N LYS A 717 17.18 -27.90 5.74
CA LYS A 717 16.99 -27.01 6.89
C LYS A 717 16.29 -25.71 6.49
N ALA A 718 16.70 -25.08 5.40
CA ALA A 718 16.06 -23.85 4.90
C ALA A 718 14.57 -24.08 4.60
N ASN A 719 14.23 -25.20 3.96
CA ASN A 719 12.85 -25.61 3.70
C ASN A 719 12.09 -25.97 4.99
N ALA A 720 12.71 -26.65 5.95
CA ALA A 720 12.06 -26.93 7.24
C ALA A 720 11.71 -25.62 7.98
N MET A 721 12.63 -24.66 7.99
CA MET A 721 12.43 -23.35 8.61
C MET A 721 11.32 -22.55 7.89
N ILE A 722 11.27 -22.58 6.55
CA ILE A 722 10.24 -21.81 5.83
C ILE A 722 8.85 -22.41 6.00
N GLN A 723 8.73 -23.74 6.06
CA GLN A 723 7.46 -24.39 6.37
C GLN A 723 7.01 -24.10 7.80
N TRP A 724 7.93 -24.05 8.77
CA TRP A 724 7.60 -23.62 10.13
C TRP A 724 7.08 -22.17 10.16
N LEU A 725 7.74 -21.23 9.48
CA LEU A 725 7.26 -19.85 9.37
C LEU A 725 5.87 -19.76 8.75
N LYS A 726 5.61 -20.56 7.71
CA LYS A 726 4.32 -20.63 7.03
C LYS A 726 3.23 -21.12 7.97
N GLN A 727 3.47 -22.23 8.67
CA GLN A 727 2.54 -22.77 9.67
C GLN A 727 2.30 -21.76 10.80
N PHE A 728 3.35 -21.10 11.29
CA PHE A 728 3.23 -20.05 12.30
C PHE A 728 2.38 -18.88 11.82
N ALA A 729 2.56 -18.45 10.56
CA ALA A 729 1.79 -17.36 9.95
C ALA A 729 0.32 -17.72 9.72
N THR A 730 0.03 -18.97 9.31
CA THR A 730 -1.32 -19.44 8.94
C THR A 730 -2.09 -20.14 10.06
N ALA A 731 -1.47 -20.33 11.24
CA ALA A 731 -2.20 -20.84 12.41
C ALA A 731 -3.44 -19.98 12.68
N GLN A 732 -4.54 -20.60 13.11
CA GLN A 732 -5.76 -19.90 13.53
C GLN A 732 -5.60 -19.36 14.94
#